data_AF-A0A7L4G8G6-F1
#
_entry.id   AF-A0A7L4G8G6-F1
#
_cell.length_a   1.000
_cell.length_b   1.000
_cell.length_c   1.000
_cell.angle_alpha   90.00
_cell.angle_beta   90.00
_cell.angle_gamma   90.00
#
_symmetry.space_group_name_H-M   'P 1'
#
loop_
_entity.id
_entity.type
_entity.pdbx_description
1 polymer ?
#
loop_
_entity_poly.entity_id
_entity_poly.type
_entity_poly.pdbx_seq_one_letter_code
_entity_poly.pdbx_strand_id
1 'polypeptide(L)'
;QKDDSQRLLESFNSDETEHTLMKSKAEPCTSKEDIVLEDSESPLNSNVTAFALKAKVIYPINQKFRPLADGSSNPSLHENPKQAVLPNQVMETSTSGSLGSLSQGDKEDCSSSTTIHSTTSDDRFQARAFLKVTSFPEVLTCESFDVKLCLCSLVLKDLMLLDTELRKEKHVMFTQILKIYLTDFCHKKKITDDLLKKTLLIQENDFEELQNQLDSRLQNTEMSGAHNSEYQTLEDLERKEREYSEHIIDNMEDFWKQTDKAQQAVLDQSKCSSAKATKIAMDLTEKMIAVESLLSESRDLRAMDIRESLFNWELMVKMIDSLKSYIPEECKCRLNIVSNILDHLTVKNSLSVRQKEEFLTDLHKAFWEQLADFSNECIQQSKDLILKRLECRRKKIEEFKHRQKAEQGSLLSKTFHIENVHDFLKAYHGLLEKHRQAQWELEEEDDYKSTETVADLYKELYTKASRALAELVTKLFLQTLPVVTGLSVRECELLKEEWQENLVPQLEKWETHHQRRWKLYKEQLLQEKKLWLKEYALSAVMKKHLSEKQEKIIQGVVSRLGCLSDESVNYILQKHQLLLCPVLTRLTLRRLGMAALARMRMSRKKSLLQELREQHTLQKGSSPCQDEDQWQLQKAVESHILEEEEKLEEETQQTHLEFHQQLVAEIQEALHFLQQHMEQVIGQTLLQYARREAGKKSTDDGQDFKERLVEAAVESVYGTSNNISRLVQNYYLQLGKIVEDYEGKKLQQLKSIQAERGERNRPRKKQENELALKEKQTEGLLIVSSTVHQRMVLQQKKVLSQFELQQQVRLESLKQKLLGLHHLESELENQLKEAEQDFVSELAALARIPVPVKKKPSKRSKAAG
;
A
#
# COMPACT_ATOMS: atom_id res chain seq x y z
N GLN A 1 -18.41 -11.11 21.06
CA GLN A 1 -19.15 -10.34 20.03
C GLN A 1 -19.35 -8.89 20.48
N LYS A 2 -18.28 -8.10 20.38
CA LYS A 2 -18.31 -6.65 20.21
C LYS A 2 -17.59 -6.39 18.88
N ASP A 3 -18.00 -5.37 18.14
CA ASP A 3 -17.55 -5.13 16.77
C ASP A 3 -16.87 -3.76 16.72
N ASP A 4 -15.54 -3.77 16.71
CA ASP A 4 -14.70 -2.56 16.72
C ASP A 4 -14.45 -1.98 15.31
N SER A 5 -15.23 -2.40 14.31
CA SER A 5 -15.16 -1.92 12.91
C SER A 5 -15.42 -0.41 12.71
N GLN A 6 -15.74 0.35 13.77
CA GLN A 6 -16.04 1.79 13.67
C GLN A 6 -14.80 2.70 13.55
N ARG A 7 -13.60 2.26 13.94
CA ARG A 7 -12.39 3.13 13.91
C ARG A 7 -11.73 3.29 12.53
N LEU A 8 -12.19 2.56 11.50
CA LEU A 8 -11.50 2.46 10.20
C LEU A 8 -11.92 3.52 9.15
N LEU A 9 -12.78 4.49 9.49
CA LEU A 9 -13.31 5.48 8.53
C LEU A 9 -13.24 6.95 8.97
N GLU A 10 -12.82 7.25 10.20
CA GLU A 10 -12.84 8.63 10.73
C GLU A 10 -11.60 9.48 10.37
N SER A 11 -10.53 8.87 9.85
CA SER A 11 -9.23 9.52 9.55
C SER A 11 -9.23 10.54 8.40
N PHE A 12 -10.37 10.82 7.77
CA PHE A 12 -10.49 11.79 6.68
C PHE A 12 -11.08 13.15 7.08
N ASN A 13 -11.37 13.39 8.37
CA ASN A 13 -11.94 14.66 8.85
C ASN A 13 -11.32 15.14 10.19
N SER A 14 -10.13 15.71 10.16
CA SER A 14 -9.73 16.69 11.20
C SER A 14 -8.49 17.49 10.82
N ASP A 15 -8.71 18.76 10.54
CA ASP A 15 -7.71 19.82 10.74
C ASP A 15 -8.39 20.85 11.66
N GLU A 16 -8.21 20.70 12.98
CA GLU A 16 -8.22 21.76 13.99
C GLU A 16 -7.95 21.14 15.37
N THR A 17 -7.03 21.75 16.11
CA THR A 17 -6.49 21.24 17.38
C THR A 17 -7.39 21.55 18.57
N GLU A 18 -7.73 20.56 19.40
CA GLU A 18 -8.07 20.78 20.81
C GLU A 18 -7.27 19.85 21.74
N HIS A 19 -6.73 20.43 22.81
CA HIS A 19 -6.08 19.70 23.89
C HIS A 19 -7.12 19.11 24.85
N THR A 20 -6.95 17.84 25.23
CA THR A 20 -7.64 17.27 26.39
C THR A 20 -6.63 16.76 27.41
N LEU A 21 -6.54 17.41 28.58
CA LEU A 21 -5.87 16.84 29.76
C LEU A 21 -6.92 16.16 30.64
N MET A 22 -6.63 14.96 31.13
CA MET A 22 -7.50 14.21 32.05
C MET A 22 -7.83 15.01 33.32
N LYS A 23 -9.06 14.82 33.83
CA LYS A 23 -9.38 15.00 35.25
C LYS A 23 -9.60 13.65 35.91
N SER A 24 -8.85 13.37 36.98
CA SER A 24 -9.21 12.38 37.99
C SER A 24 -10.38 12.90 38.86
N LYS A 25 -11.14 11.98 39.45
CA LYS A 25 -12.24 12.29 40.39
C LYS A 25 -11.71 12.37 41.83
N ALA A 26 -12.18 13.37 42.59
CA ALA A 26 -12.72 13.19 43.96
C ALA A 26 -13.44 14.47 44.45
N GLU A 27 -14.42 14.28 45.32
CA GLU A 27 -15.39 15.22 45.93
C GLU A 27 -14.85 15.90 47.24
N PRO A 28 -15.62 16.69 48.05
CA PRO A 28 -16.90 17.44 47.84
C PRO A 28 -16.95 18.89 48.43
N CYS A 29 -18.13 19.52 48.33
CA CYS A 29 -18.80 20.41 49.32
C CYS A 29 -18.68 21.96 49.35
N THR A 30 -19.86 22.58 49.19
CA THR A 30 -20.48 23.71 49.94
C THR A 30 -20.09 25.20 49.77
N SER A 31 -21.14 25.97 49.36
CA SER A 31 -21.65 27.24 49.96
C SER A 31 -21.39 28.62 49.32
N LYS A 32 -22.52 29.33 49.03
CA LYS A 32 -22.82 30.79 49.18
C LYS A 32 -22.12 31.81 48.24
N GLU A 33 -22.87 32.70 47.54
CA GLU A 33 -23.25 34.12 47.86
C GLU A 33 -22.10 35.16 47.67
N ASP A 34 -22.25 36.35 47.04
CA ASP A 34 -23.36 36.90 46.22
C ASP A 34 -23.02 38.21 45.42
N ILE A 35 -23.50 38.33 44.16
CA ILE A 35 -24.00 39.56 43.44
C ILE A 35 -23.04 40.77 43.13
N VAL A 36 -23.41 41.58 42.11
CA VAL A 36 -22.96 42.97 41.72
C VAL A 36 -21.69 43.03 40.82
N LEU A 37 -21.71 43.45 39.54
CA LEU A 37 -21.74 44.83 38.92
C LEU A 37 -20.56 45.73 39.40
N GLU A 38 -19.93 46.64 38.63
CA GLU A 38 -20.23 47.29 37.33
C GLU A 38 -18.93 47.86 36.68
N ASP A 39 -18.96 48.08 35.35
CA ASP A 39 -18.27 49.11 34.53
C ASP A 39 -16.75 49.48 34.49
N SER A 40 -16.40 49.97 33.28
CA SER A 40 -15.42 51.01 32.90
C SER A 40 -14.04 50.64 32.26
N GLU A 41 -13.96 50.98 30.96
CA GLU A 41 -12.87 51.57 30.14
C GLU A 41 -11.39 51.12 30.22
N SER A 42 -10.87 50.77 29.04
CA SER A 42 -9.45 50.69 28.64
C SER A 42 -8.76 52.08 28.58
N PRO A 43 -7.41 52.26 28.53
CA PRO A 43 -6.47 51.37 27.81
C PRO A 43 -4.98 51.28 28.28
N LEU A 44 -4.21 50.44 27.57
CA LEU A 44 -2.75 50.51 27.35
C LEU A 44 -1.79 50.50 28.57
N ASN A 45 -1.35 49.30 29.00
CA ASN A 45 0.08 48.95 29.00
C ASN A 45 0.33 47.43 29.17
N SER A 46 1.59 46.99 29.00
CA SER A 46 2.12 45.64 29.30
C SER A 46 2.02 44.53 28.21
N ASN A 47 2.68 44.75 27.07
CA ASN A 47 2.92 43.68 26.08
C ASN A 47 4.19 42.83 26.34
N VAL A 48 5.01 43.15 27.35
CA VAL A 48 6.29 42.46 27.60
C VAL A 48 6.10 41.22 28.50
N THR A 49 5.32 41.34 29.58
CA THR A 49 5.12 40.25 30.56
C THR A 49 4.27 39.11 30.00
N ALA A 50 3.33 39.41 29.09
CA ALA A 50 2.52 38.41 28.39
C ALA A 50 3.31 37.58 27.37
N PHE A 51 4.40 38.14 26.82
CA PHE A 51 5.29 37.44 25.89
C PHE A 51 6.20 36.45 26.63
N ALA A 52 6.81 36.89 27.74
CA ALA A 52 7.71 36.07 28.56
C ALA A 52 7.05 34.81 29.13
N LEU A 53 5.75 34.84 29.45
CA LEU A 53 5.01 33.69 29.98
C LEU A 53 4.57 32.65 28.93
N LYS A 54 4.75 32.92 27.63
CA LYS A 54 4.41 31.98 26.53
C LYS A 54 5.60 31.44 25.73
N ALA A 55 6.79 32.03 25.89
CA ALA A 55 7.98 31.60 25.15
C ALA A 55 8.71 30.42 25.81
N LYS A 56 8.26 29.18 25.54
CA LYS A 56 9.00 27.96 25.95
C LYS A 56 10.08 27.62 24.93
N VAL A 57 11.22 28.32 24.99
CA VAL A 57 12.41 28.04 24.17
C VAL A 57 13.02 26.70 24.58
N ILE A 58 13.07 25.73 23.66
CA ILE A 58 13.79 24.48 23.84
C ILE A 58 15.12 24.58 23.07
N TYR A 59 16.24 24.48 23.77
CA TYR A 59 17.55 24.33 23.16
C TYR A 59 17.72 22.90 22.61
N PRO A 60 18.22 22.71 21.37
CA PRO A 60 18.61 21.40 20.88
C PRO A 60 19.93 20.98 21.54
N ILE A 61 19.85 20.13 22.57
CA ILE A 61 21.05 19.55 23.19
C ILE A 61 21.56 18.42 22.30
N ASN A 62 22.39 18.79 21.33
CA ASN A 62 23.36 17.87 20.73
C ASN A 62 24.31 17.39 21.83
N GLN A 63 24.17 16.14 22.28
CA GLN A 63 25.12 15.54 23.23
C GLN A 63 26.43 15.15 22.53
N LYS A 64 27.28 16.15 22.31
CA LYS A 64 28.74 15.96 22.28
C LYS A 64 29.35 16.86 23.35
N PHE A 65 30.26 16.30 24.14
CA PHE A 65 30.96 16.90 25.29
C PHE A 65 30.12 17.12 26.57
N ARG A 66 30.32 16.25 27.56
CA ARG A 66 30.46 16.65 28.96
C ARG A 66 31.86 16.22 29.46
N PRO A 67 32.60 17.10 30.15
CA PRO A 67 33.88 16.75 30.77
C PRO A 67 33.71 16.04 32.11
N LEU A 68 34.84 15.50 32.60
CA LEU A 68 34.99 14.57 33.73
C LEU A 68 34.76 15.17 35.13
N ALA A 69 34.24 14.35 36.04
CA ALA A 69 34.47 14.24 37.50
C ALA A 69 33.19 13.67 38.16
N ASP A 70 33.19 12.70 39.08
CA ASP A 70 34.18 11.74 39.58
C ASP A 70 33.33 10.49 39.95
N GLY A 71 33.72 9.23 39.77
CA GLY A 71 34.87 8.60 40.40
C GLY A 71 34.42 7.27 41.04
N SER A 72 34.34 6.20 40.25
CA SER A 72 34.37 4.82 40.77
C SER A 72 35.09 3.91 39.77
N SER A 73 36.36 3.65 40.05
CA SER A 73 37.26 2.91 39.19
C SER A 73 37.07 1.40 39.36
N ASN A 74 36.85 0.68 38.26
CA ASN A 74 37.67 -0.50 37.98
C ASN A 74 37.55 -0.92 36.50
N PRO A 75 38.67 -0.98 35.75
CA PRO A 75 38.66 -1.45 34.38
C PRO A 75 38.88 -2.97 34.32
N SER A 76 38.07 -3.67 33.53
CA SER A 76 38.46 -4.94 32.92
C SER A 76 38.43 -4.79 31.41
N LEU A 77 39.60 -4.53 30.84
CA LEU A 77 39.84 -4.55 29.40
C LEU A 77 39.64 -5.99 28.89
N HIS A 78 38.61 -6.21 28.06
CA HIS A 78 38.62 -7.13 26.92
C HIS A 78 37.33 -6.92 26.11
N GLU A 79 37.30 -5.85 25.30
CA GLU A 79 36.36 -5.77 24.18
C GLU A 79 36.80 -6.75 23.09
N ASN A 80 36.13 -7.91 23.03
CA ASN A 80 35.92 -8.59 21.76
C ASN A 80 34.56 -8.13 21.23
N PRO A 81 34.43 -7.71 19.96
CA PRO A 81 33.14 -7.34 19.41
C PRO A 81 32.22 -8.56 19.44
N LYS A 82 31.06 -8.43 20.08
CA LYS A 82 30.05 -9.49 20.10
C LYS A 82 29.59 -9.74 18.67
N GLN A 83 30.00 -10.88 18.10
CA GLN A 83 29.46 -11.38 16.85
C GLN A 83 27.93 -11.46 16.94
N ALA A 84 27.25 -11.11 15.85
CA ALA A 84 25.83 -11.41 15.71
C ALA A 84 25.63 -12.93 15.87
N VAL A 85 24.67 -13.32 16.70
CA VAL A 85 24.37 -14.74 16.95
C VAL A 85 23.78 -15.33 15.66
N LEU A 86 24.57 -16.17 14.99
CA LEU A 86 24.15 -16.88 13.78
C LEU A 86 23.06 -17.93 14.13
N PRO A 87 22.11 -18.23 13.22
CA PRO A 87 20.98 -19.11 13.53
C PRO A 87 21.35 -20.54 13.95
N ASN A 88 22.56 -21.00 13.63
CA ASN A 88 23.03 -22.37 13.88
C ASN A 88 23.88 -22.52 15.15
N GLN A 89 23.95 -21.52 16.04
CA GLN A 89 24.47 -21.76 17.39
C GLN A 89 23.44 -22.50 18.23
N VAL A 90 23.75 -23.76 18.54
CA VAL A 90 22.98 -24.58 19.48
C VAL A 90 23.11 -23.97 20.88
N MET A 91 22.13 -23.15 21.25
CA MET A 91 21.86 -22.83 22.63
C MET A 91 21.32 -24.10 23.28
N GLU A 92 22.03 -24.70 24.23
CA GLU A 92 21.59 -25.92 24.92
C GLU A 92 20.29 -25.66 25.69
N THR A 93 19.15 -25.91 25.05
CA THR A 93 17.86 -25.97 25.71
C THR A 93 17.74 -27.33 26.38
N SER A 94 18.13 -27.41 27.65
CA SER A 94 17.95 -28.60 28.48
C SER A 94 16.51 -29.08 28.45
N THR A 95 16.27 -30.19 27.77
CA THR A 95 14.99 -30.91 27.79
C THR A 95 14.83 -31.61 29.14
N SER A 96 14.10 -30.98 30.06
CA SER A 96 13.47 -31.67 31.19
C SER A 96 12.06 -31.15 31.40
N GLY A 97 11.08 -31.93 30.96
CA GLY A 97 9.70 -31.73 31.37
C GLY A 97 9.50 -32.24 32.80
N SER A 98 9.03 -31.38 33.70
CA SER A 98 8.47 -31.80 34.99
C SER A 98 7.41 -30.79 35.43
N LEU A 99 6.15 -31.11 35.16
CA LEU A 99 5.02 -30.49 35.85
C LEU A 99 4.94 -31.09 37.25
N GLY A 100 5.33 -30.33 38.27
CA GLY A 100 5.18 -30.77 39.66
C GLY A 100 5.96 -29.96 40.67
N SER A 101 5.35 -28.90 41.22
CA SER A 101 5.05 -28.83 42.66
C SER A 101 4.46 -27.45 43.02
N LEU A 102 3.22 -27.44 43.49
CA LEU A 102 2.66 -26.33 44.26
C LEU A 102 2.77 -26.69 45.75
N SER A 103 3.64 -26.02 46.52
CA SER A 103 3.43 -25.90 47.96
C SER A 103 4.21 -24.77 48.61
N GLN A 104 3.46 -23.92 49.33
CA GLN A 104 3.81 -23.16 50.54
C GLN A 104 5.06 -22.27 50.53
N GLY A 105 4.83 -20.97 50.75
CA GLY A 105 5.90 -19.99 50.96
C GLY A 105 6.20 -19.77 52.43
N ASP A 106 7.22 -18.96 52.68
CA ASP A 106 7.26 -18.08 53.84
C ASP A 106 7.93 -16.75 53.48
N LYS A 107 7.81 -15.77 54.37
CA LYS A 107 8.02 -14.34 54.10
C LYS A 107 9.50 -13.91 54.24
N GLU A 108 9.92 -12.92 53.46
CA GLU A 108 10.23 -11.54 53.92
C GLU A 108 10.99 -10.71 52.86
N ASP A 109 10.84 -9.39 53.01
CA ASP A 109 11.14 -8.34 52.06
C ASP A 109 12.58 -8.27 51.54
N CYS A 110 12.72 -8.04 50.22
CA CYS A 110 13.58 -6.95 49.71
C CYS A 110 13.32 -6.68 48.22
N SER A 111 12.83 -5.48 47.90
CA SER A 111 12.49 -5.05 46.54
C SER A 111 13.71 -5.04 45.60
N SER A 112 13.89 -6.12 44.83
CA SER A 112 14.79 -6.17 43.68
C SER A 112 13.99 -6.37 42.41
N SER A 113 13.67 -5.27 41.73
CA SER A 113 13.01 -5.27 40.42
C SER A 113 13.96 -5.74 39.32
N THR A 114 14.37 -7.01 39.37
CA THR A 114 14.99 -7.70 38.25
C THR A 114 13.87 -8.30 37.40
N THR A 115 13.31 -7.48 36.52
CA THR A 115 12.47 -7.96 35.42
C THR A 115 13.34 -8.89 34.57
N ILE A 116 13.22 -10.19 34.80
CA ILE A 116 13.80 -11.21 33.93
C ILE A 116 13.03 -11.08 32.62
N HIS A 117 13.59 -10.33 31.68
CA HIS A 117 13.03 -10.19 30.35
C HIS A 117 12.99 -11.58 29.71
N SER A 118 11.79 -12.12 29.61
CA SER A 118 11.53 -13.42 29.00
C SER A 118 12.16 -13.49 27.63
N THR A 119 12.52 -14.70 27.19
CA THR A 119 13.04 -15.03 25.85
C THR A 119 12.02 -14.77 24.71
N THR A 120 10.92 -14.08 25.02
CA THR A 120 9.72 -13.84 24.20
C THR A 120 9.36 -12.35 24.06
N SER A 121 10.35 -11.45 24.10
CA SER A 121 10.14 -10.03 23.77
C SER A 121 10.00 -9.85 22.25
N ASP A 122 8.89 -9.28 21.77
CA ASP A 122 8.63 -9.09 20.33
C ASP A 122 9.69 -8.22 19.62
N ASP A 123 10.30 -7.26 20.32
CA ASP A 123 11.43 -6.45 19.81
C ASP A 123 12.61 -7.30 19.30
N ARG A 124 12.78 -8.53 19.81
CA ARG A 124 13.82 -9.47 19.34
C ARG A 124 13.38 -10.33 18.15
N PHE A 125 12.11 -10.27 17.74
CA PHE A 125 11.63 -10.97 16.54
C PHE A 125 11.82 -10.12 15.28
N GLN A 126 11.56 -8.81 15.34
CA GLN A 126 11.74 -7.90 14.21
C GLN A 126 13.22 -7.82 13.77
N ALA A 127 14.13 -7.76 14.75
CA ALA A 127 15.58 -7.81 14.55
C ALA A 127 16.17 -9.22 14.25
N ARG A 128 15.34 -10.28 14.08
CA ARG A 128 15.83 -11.65 13.86
C ARG A 128 16.24 -11.88 12.40
N ALA A 129 17.39 -12.53 12.22
CA ALA A 129 17.96 -12.82 10.91
C ALA A 129 17.40 -14.12 10.28
N PHE A 130 16.64 -13.90 9.21
CA PHE A 130 16.12 -14.76 8.14
C PHE A 130 17.07 -15.36 7.11
N LEU A 131 16.92 -16.58 6.56
CA LEU A 131 17.63 -16.93 5.31
C LEU A 131 17.11 -16.10 4.12
N LYS A 132 18.00 -15.51 3.32
CA LYS A 132 17.66 -14.80 2.08
C LYS A 132 17.65 -15.77 0.90
N VAL A 133 16.45 -16.21 0.51
CA VAL A 133 16.24 -17.08 -0.65
C VAL A 133 16.00 -16.30 -1.95
N THR A 134 16.43 -16.86 -3.08
CA THR A 134 16.23 -16.28 -4.41
C THR A 134 15.12 -16.95 -5.20
N SER A 135 14.74 -18.18 -4.85
CA SER A 135 13.70 -18.98 -5.51
C SER A 135 13.08 -19.99 -4.55
N PHE A 136 11.88 -20.48 -4.86
CA PHE A 136 11.17 -21.47 -4.03
C PHE A 136 11.97 -22.77 -3.76
N PRO A 137 12.66 -23.40 -4.74
CA PRO A 137 13.37 -24.66 -4.50
C PRO A 137 14.42 -24.60 -3.38
N GLU A 138 15.02 -23.43 -3.12
CA GLU A 138 15.96 -23.22 -2.00
C GLU A 138 15.27 -23.42 -0.64
N VAL A 139 14.01 -22.99 -0.52
CA VAL A 139 13.21 -23.04 0.71
C VAL A 139 12.98 -24.47 1.18
N LEU A 140 12.96 -25.45 0.27
CA LEU A 140 12.81 -26.86 0.60
C LEU A 140 13.97 -27.41 1.46
N THR A 141 15.15 -26.78 1.35
CA THR A 141 16.36 -27.15 2.10
C THR A 141 16.48 -26.44 3.46
N CYS A 142 15.54 -25.54 3.79
CA CYS A 142 15.52 -24.86 5.07
C CYS A 142 15.16 -25.81 6.23
N GLU A 143 15.85 -25.61 7.35
CA GLU A 143 15.65 -26.34 8.61
C GLU A 143 14.87 -25.48 9.65
N SER A 144 14.51 -24.24 9.30
CA SER A 144 14.06 -23.21 10.24
C SER A 144 12.54 -23.04 10.36
N PHE A 145 12.11 -22.52 11.50
CA PHE A 145 10.76 -21.98 11.76
C PHE A 145 10.44 -20.72 10.90
N ASP A 146 11.44 -20.15 10.22
CA ASP A 146 11.33 -18.93 9.40
C ASP A 146 10.93 -19.20 7.93
N VAL A 147 10.55 -20.43 7.56
CA VAL A 147 10.13 -20.73 6.18
C VAL A 147 8.97 -19.83 5.72
N LYS A 148 8.01 -19.49 6.61
CA LYS A 148 6.95 -18.53 6.27
C LYS A 148 7.50 -17.13 5.93
N LEU A 149 8.60 -16.71 6.56
CA LEU A 149 9.28 -15.45 6.23
C LEU A 149 9.98 -15.55 4.87
N CYS A 150 10.67 -16.66 4.59
CA CYS A 150 11.30 -16.94 3.30
C CYS A 150 10.28 -16.87 2.15
N LEU A 151 9.14 -17.56 2.27
CA LEU A 151 8.06 -17.56 1.28
C LEU A 151 7.44 -16.17 1.07
N CYS A 152 7.19 -15.42 2.15
CA CYS A 152 6.68 -14.04 2.02
C CYS A 152 7.72 -13.10 1.36
N SER A 153 9.03 -13.31 1.61
CA SER A 153 10.08 -12.53 0.94
C SER A 153 10.18 -12.80 -0.56
N LEU A 154 9.90 -14.03 -1.01
CA LEU A 154 9.77 -14.35 -2.43
C LEU A 154 8.58 -13.61 -3.05
N VAL A 155 7.41 -13.63 -2.39
CA VAL A 155 6.23 -12.87 -2.84
C VAL A 155 6.52 -11.37 -2.98
N LEU A 156 7.22 -10.77 -2.02
CA LEU A 156 7.62 -9.36 -2.10
C LEU A 156 8.53 -9.09 -3.31
N LYS A 157 9.53 -9.96 -3.53
CA LYS A 157 10.42 -9.89 -4.69
C LYS A 157 9.66 -10.03 -6.01
N ASP A 158 8.73 -10.97 -6.12
CA ASP A 158 7.98 -11.23 -7.34
C ASP A 158 7.02 -10.08 -7.68
N LEU A 159 6.42 -9.45 -6.66
CA LEU A 159 5.64 -8.21 -6.84
C LEU A 159 6.50 -7.03 -7.34
N MET A 160 7.75 -6.90 -6.87
CA MET A 160 8.69 -5.88 -7.35
C MET A 160 9.17 -6.16 -8.79
N LEU A 161 9.38 -7.43 -9.14
CA LEU A 161 9.72 -7.84 -10.50
C LEU A 161 8.57 -7.55 -11.47
N LEU A 162 7.34 -7.93 -11.13
CA LEU A 162 6.13 -7.68 -11.91
C LEU A 162 5.94 -6.18 -12.22
N ASP A 163 6.07 -5.30 -11.23
CA ASP A 163 5.96 -3.85 -11.48
C ASP A 163 7.08 -3.32 -12.37
N THR A 164 8.31 -3.82 -12.19
CA THR A 164 9.47 -3.43 -13.00
C THR A 164 9.31 -3.87 -14.46
N GLU A 165 8.77 -5.05 -14.72
CA GLU A 165 8.44 -5.53 -16.06
C GLU A 165 7.34 -4.68 -16.72
N LEU A 166 6.23 -4.45 -16.00
CA LEU A 166 5.12 -3.64 -16.50
C LEU A 166 5.52 -2.19 -16.81
N ARG A 167 6.42 -1.58 -16.02
CA ARG A 167 6.95 -0.24 -16.32
C ARG A 167 7.87 -0.23 -17.53
N LYS A 168 8.74 -1.23 -17.69
CA LYS A 168 9.58 -1.39 -18.90
C LYS A 168 8.73 -1.58 -20.16
N GLU A 169 7.67 -2.37 -20.08
CA GLU A 169 6.69 -2.52 -21.17
C GLU A 169 5.94 -1.23 -21.48
N LYS A 170 5.53 -0.47 -20.46
CA LYS A 170 4.90 0.85 -20.63
C LYS A 170 5.79 1.81 -21.41
N HIS A 171 7.10 1.83 -21.14
CA HIS A 171 8.06 2.65 -21.89
C HIS A 171 8.11 2.21 -23.37
N VAL A 172 8.22 0.90 -23.64
CA VAL A 172 8.23 0.37 -25.02
C VAL A 172 6.93 0.67 -25.75
N MET A 173 5.77 0.46 -25.10
CA MET A 173 4.46 0.77 -25.67
C MET A 173 4.33 2.26 -26.00
N PHE A 174 4.72 3.17 -25.10
CA PHE A 174 4.72 4.61 -25.37
C PHE A 174 5.58 4.96 -26.59
N THR A 175 6.83 4.48 -26.63
CA THR A 175 7.74 4.74 -27.76
C THR A 175 7.20 4.23 -29.09
N GLN A 176 6.58 3.04 -29.12
CA GLN A 176 5.97 2.53 -30.36
C GLN A 176 4.69 3.29 -30.76
N ILE A 177 3.84 3.68 -29.80
CA ILE A 177 2.68 4.55 -30.07
C ILE A 177 3.17 5.87 -30.69
N LEU A 178 4.16 6.51 -30.07
CA LEU A 178 4.75 7.77 -30.54
C LEU A 178 5.35 7.60 -31.94
N LYS A 179 6.05 6.49 -32.21
CA LYS A 179 6.59 6.14 -33.52
C LYS A 179 5.50 6.02 -34.58
N ILE A 180 4.41 5.29 -34.32
CA ILE A 180 3.28 5.15 -35.26
C ILE A 180 2.69 6.54 -35.60
N TYR A 181 2.43 7.37 -34.59
CA TYR A 181 1.94 8.74 -34.80
C TYR A 181 2.92 9.59 -35.61
N LEU A 182 4.19 9.64 -35.24
CA LEU A 182 5.21 10.42 -35.95
C LEU A 182 5.37 9.95 -37.41
N THR A 183 5.31 8.64 -37.65
CA THR A 183 5.34 8.07 -39.01
C THR A 183 4.17 8.57 -39.86
N ASP A 184 2.95 8.64 -39.33
CA ASP A 184 1.80 9.26 -40.02
C ASP A 184 2.05 10.76 -40.35
N PHE A 185 2.70 11.51 -39.45
CA PHE A 185 3.08 12.91 -39.70
C PHE A 185 4.15 13.07 -40.78
N CYS A 186 5.12 12.15 -40.86
CA CYS A 186 6.12 12.13 -41.92
C CYS A 186 5.52 11.79 -43.29
N HIS A 187 4.63 10.79 -43.38
CA HIS A 187 3.89 10.50 -44.62
C HIS A 187 3.06 11.69 -45.10
N LYS A 188 2.50 12.47 -44.17
CA LYS A 188 1.79 13.74 -44.45
C LYS A 188 2.72 14.94 -44.73
N LYS A 189 4.03 14.71 -44.94
CA LYS A 189 5.10 15.69 -45.23
C LYS A 189 5.20 16.86 -44.22
N LYS A 190 4.82 16.62 -42.96
CA LYS A 190 4.79 17.66 -41.91
C LYS A 190 6.06 17.72 -41.06
N ILE A 191 6.81 16.62 -41.01
CA ILE A 191 8.04 16.40 -40.24
C ILE A 191 9.03 15.71 -41.17
N THR A 192 10.32 16.04 -41.09
CA THR A 192 11.39 15.38 -41.84
C THR A 192 11.78 14.05 -41.19
N ASP A 193 12.15 13.05 -42.00
CA ASP A 193 12.56 11.72 -41.52
C ASP A 193 13.73 11.76 -40.52
N ASP A 194 14.68 12.67 -40.73
CA ASP A 194 15.78 12.96 -39.80
C ASP A 194 15.29 13.45 -38.43
N LEU A 195 14.28 14.32 -38.41
CA LEU A 195 13.71 14.87 -37.17
C LEU A 195 12.87 13.82 -36.43
N LEU A 196 12.17 12.94 -37.16
CA LEU A 196 11.48 11.78 -36.58
C LEU A 196 12.47 10.83 -35.90
N LYS A 197 13.57 10.48 -36.59
CA LYS A 197 14.60 9.60 -36.03
C LYS A 197 15.27 10.21 -34.81
N LYS A 198 15.61 11.50 -34.87
CA LYS A 198 16.20 12.24 -33.75
C LYS A 198 15.27 12.28 -32.53
N THR A 199 13.98 12.60 -32.73
CA THR A 199 13.03 12.70 -31.61
C THR A 199 12.72 11.35 -30.99
N LEU A 200 12.63 10.26 -31.77
CA LEU A 200 12.49 8.91 -31.22
C LEU A 200 13.73 8.47 -30.43
N LEU A 201 14.93 8.69 -30.97
CA LEU A 201 16.19 8.34 -30.29
C LEU A 201 16.37 9.11 -28.95
N ILE A 202 15.98 10.38 -28.90
CA ILE A 202 15.97 11.16 -27.66
C ILE A 202 15.02 10.51 -26.64
N GLN A 203 13.80 10.15 -27.05
CA GLN A 203 12.85 9.52 -26.14
C GLN A 203 13.30 8.14 -25.64
N GLU A 204 13.87 7.31 -26.52
CA GLU A 204 14.44 6.01 -26.14
C GLU A 204 15.55 6.18 -25.07
N ASN A 205 16.48 7.11 -25.29
CA ASN A 205 17.55 7.42 -24.34
C ASN A 205 17.01 8.01 -23.02
N ASP A 206 16.05 8.94 -23.07
CA ASP A 206 15.50 9.59 -21.88
C ASP A 206 14.75 8.57 -20.97
N PHE A 207 14.02 7.61 -21.55
CA PHE A 207 13.37 6.54 -20.77
C PHE A 207 14.36 5.49 -20.25
N GLU A 208 15.45 5.23 -20.97
CA GLU A 208 16.55 4.40 -20.47
C GLU A 208 17.26 5.10 -19.30
N GLU A 209 17.51 6.41 -19.38
CA GLU A 209 18.07 7.19 -18.27
C GLU A 209 17.15 7.19 -17.05
N LEU A 210 15.84 7.43 -17.21
CA LEU A 210 14.87 7.36 -16.10
C LEU A 210 14.85 5.99 -15.42
N GLN A 211 14.96 4.90 -16.18
CA GLN A 211 15.05 3.56 -15.62
C GLN A 211 16.38 3.35 -14.88
N ASN A 212 17.52 3.76 -15.47
CA ASN A 212 18.84 3.64 -14.86
C ASN A 212 18.98 4.48 -13.58
N GLN A 213 18.40 5.69 -13.55
CA GLN A 213 18.33 6.53 -12.35
C GLN A 213 17.57 5.81 -11.23
N LEU A 214 16.40 5.24 -11.51
CA LEU A 214 15.66 4.47 -10.51
C LEU A 214 16.42 3.22 -10.06
N ASP A 215 16.93 2.41 -11.01
CA ASP A 215 17.66 1.18 -10.70
C ASP A 215 18.89 1.49 -9.82
N SER A 216 19.54 2.65 -10.01
CA SER A 216 20.61 3.14 -9.13
C SER A 216 20.14 3.55 -7.73
N ARG A 217 18.97 4.20 -7.58
CA ARG A 217 18.38 4.51 -6.26
C ARG A 217 18.07 3.22 -5.49
N LEU A 218 17.44 2.26 -6.16
CA LEU A 218 17.11 0.94 -5.58
C LEU A 218 18.37 0.16 -5.17
N GLN A 219 19.44 0.18 -5.99
CA GLN A 219 20.73 -0.42 -5.61
C GLN A 219 21.38 0.29 -4.42
N ASN A 220 21.30 1.61 -4.31
CA ASN A 220 21.81 2.34 -3.14
C ASN A 220 21.05 1.96 -1.85
N THR A 221 19.73 1.76 -1.94
CA THR A 221 18.90 1.17 -0.86
C THR A 221 19.34 -0.25 -0.50
N GLU A 222 19.64 -1.12 -1.48
CA GLU A 222 20.16 -2.46 -1.19
C GLU A 222 21.54 -2.43 -0.51
N MET A 223 22.37 -1.45 -0.85
CA MET A 223 23.73 -1.25 -0.32
C MET A 223 23.77 -0.57 1.06
N SER A 224 22.66 -0.03 1.56
CA SER A 224 22.58 0.53 2.93
C SER A 224 22.26 -0.54 4.00
N GLY A 225 21.80 -1.72 3.56
CA GLY A 225 21.68 -2.92 4.41
C GLY A 225 23.02 -3.61 4.65
N ALA A 226 23.07 -4.52 5.63
CA ALA A 226 24.28 -5.29 5.91
C ALA A 226 24.79 -6.03 4.66
N HIS A 227 26.04 -5.77 4.26
CA HIS A 227 26.62 -6.27 3.01
C HIS A 227 26.49 -7.79 2.85
N ASN A 228 25.94 -8.22 1.71
CA ASN A 228 26.05 -9.57 1.17
C ASN A 228 25.81 -10.71 2.18
N SER A 229 24.99 -10.46 3.20
CA SER A 229 24.61 -11.50 4.14
C SER A 229 23.71 -12.51 3.43
N GLU A 230 24.00 -13.79 3.65
CA GLU A 230 23.10 -14.92 3.36
C GLU A 230 21.75 -14.76 4.10
N TYR A 231 21.69 -13.84 5.07
CA TYR A 231 20.54 -13.56 5.92
C TYR A 231 19.99 -12.14 5.74
N GLN A 232 18.72 -11.93 6.09
CA GLN A 232 17.98 -10.66 6.05
C GLN A 232 17.02 -10.53 7.24
N THR A 233 16.66 -9.33 7.69
CA THR A 233 15.66 -9.15 8.78
C THR A 233 14.28 -8.77 8.25
N LEU A 234 13.24 -8.85 9.11
CA LEU A 234 11.91 -8.34 8.77
C LEU A 234 11.91 -6.80 8.63
N GLU A 235 12.62 -6.10 9.52
CA GLU A 235 12.78 -4.64 9.46
C GLU A 235 13.41 -4.19 8.14
N ASP A 236 14.40 -4.94 7.63
CA ASP A 236 15.02 -4.62 6.33
C ASP A 236 14.05 -4.74 5.16
N LEU A 237 13.11 -5.70 5.21
CA LEU A 237 12.10 -5.87 4.16
C LEU A 237 10.98 -4.83 4.26
N GLU A 238 10.51 -4.51 5.48
CA GLU A 238 9.56 -3.40 5.70
C GLU A 238 10.14 -2.07 5.23
N ARG A 239 11.43 -1.82 5.49
CA ARG A 239 12.14 -0.63 5.03
C ARG A 239 12.28 -0.60 3.51
N LYS A 240 12.80 -1.67 2.90
CA LYS A 240 13.00 -1.75 1.44
C LYS A 240 11.71 -1.59 0.66
N GLU A 241 10.61 -2.20 1.10
CA GLU A 241 9.35 -2.11 0.39
C GLU A 241 8.66 -0.74 0.56
N ARG A 242 8.90 -0.03 1.68
CA ARG A 242 8.54 1.39 1.85
C ARG A 242 9.37 2.31 0.96
N GLU A 243 10.70 2.22 1.02
CA GLU A 243 11.62 3.04 0.19
C GLU A 243 11.36 2.80 -1.32
N TYR A 244 11.05 1.56 -1.71
CA TYR A 244 10.55 1.24 -3.04
C TYR A 244 9.24 1.95 -3.36
N SER A 245 8.29 2.07 -2.40
CA SER A 245 7.05 2.84 -2.60
C SER A 245 7.33 4.29 -2.96
N GLU A 246 8.16 4.95 -2.15
CA GLU A 246 8.54 6.35 -2.29
C GLU A 246 9.23 6.60 -3.65
N HIS A 247 10.25 5.81 -3.98
CA HIS A 247 10.98 5.94 -5.25
C HIS A 247 10.13 5.65 -6.50
N ILE A 248 9.09 4.81 -6.41
CA ILE A 248 8.18 4.57 -7.53
C ILE A 248 7.20 5.75 -7.71
N ILE A 249 6.76 6.40 -6.63
CA ILE A 249 5.92 7.60 -6.71
C ILE A 249 6.69 8.75 -7.38
N ASP A 250 7.95 8.97 -6.99
CA ASP A 250 8.86 9.93 -7.66
C ASP A 250 9.01 9.60 -9.16
N ASN A 251 9.31 8.33 -9.48
CA ASN A 251 9.54 7.87 -10.85
C ASN A 251 8.29 8.00 -11.74
N MET A 252 7.10 7.87 -11.17
CA MET A 252 5.83 8.13 -11.87
C MET A 252 5.71 9.61 -12.26
N GLU A 253 6.07 10.54 -11.36
CA GLU A 253 6.04 11.98 -11.65
C GLU A 253 7.04 12.33 -12.78
N ASP A 254 8.25 11.77 -12.73
CA ASP A 254 9.26 11.99 -13.76
C ASP A 254 8.87 11.37 -15.12
N PHE A 255 8.20 10.20 -15.13
CA PHE A 255 7.62 9.62 -16.34
C PHE A 255 6.52 10.52 -16.94
N TRP A 256 5.66 11.12 -16.12
CA TRP A 256 4.63 12.06 -16.58
C TRP A 256 5.25 13.32 -17.18
N LYS A 257 6.22 13.94 -16.49
CA LYS A 257 6.99 15.08 -17.00
C LYS A 257 7.65 14.75 -18.33
N GLN A 258 8.23 13.55 -18.48
CA GLN A 258 8.87 13.12 -19.72
C GLN A 258 7.86 12.90 -20.85
N THR A 259 6.71 12.31 -20.56
CA THR A 259 5.60 12.14 -21.51
C THR A 259 5.11 13.49 -22.02
N ASP A 260 4.92 14.48 -21.14
CA ASP A 260 4.47 15.82 -21.52
C ASP A 260 5.56 16.63 -22.27
N LYS A 261 6.84 16.48 -21.91
CA LYS A 261 7.97 17.01 -22.70
C LYS A 261 7.99 16.43 -24.12
N ALA A 262 7.80 15.12 -24.25
CA ALA A 262 7.76 14.43 -25.55
C ALA A 262 6.62 14.95 -26.42
N GLN A 263 5.42 15.09 -25.83
CA GLN A 263 4.27 15.70 -26.48
C GLN A 263 4.62 17.13 -26.94
N GLN A 264 5.11 17.98 -26.05
CA GLN A 264 5.45 19.37 -26.35
C GLN A 264 6.51 19.50 -27.44
N ALA A 265 7.59 18.71 -27.39
CA ALA A 265 8.66 18.73 -28.39
C ALA A 265 8.16 18.36 -29.80
N VAL A 266 7.26 17.38 -29.90
CA VAL A 266 6.62 17.02 -31.18
C VAL A 266 5.72 18.15 -31.68
N LEU A 267 4.99 18.82 -30.79
CA LEU A 267 4.12 19.94 -31.17
C LEU A 267 4.95 21.14 -31.68
N ASP A 268 5.97 21.57 -30.94
CA ASP A 268 6.81 22.74 -31.28
C ASP A 268 7.63 22.55 -32.57
N GLN A 269 8.08 21.32 -32.83
CA GLN A 269 8.84 20.99 -34.04
C GLN A 269 7.94 20.77 -35.27
N SER A 270 6.65 20.49 -35.07
CA SER A 270 5.71 20.26 -36.17
C SER A 270 5.16 21.57 -36.74
N LYS A 271 5.10 21.68 -38.08
CA LYS A 271 4.36 22.77 -38.76
C LYS A 271 2.84 22.55 -38.71
N CYS A 272 2.30 22.23 -37.54
CA CYS A 272 0.87 21.98 -37.32
C CYS A 272 0.17 23.21 -36.75
N SER A 273 -1.10 23.40 -37.10
CA SER A 273 -1.94 24.40 -36.45
C SER A 273 -2.24 23.97 -35.01
N SER A 274 -2.41 24.95 -34.11
CA SER A 274 -2.74 24.70 -32.69
C SER A 274 -3.92 23.73 -32.51
N ALA A 275 -4.99 23.86 -33.31
CA ALA A 275 -6.13 22.94 -33.24
C ALA A 275 -5.76 21.49 -33.61
N LYS A 276 -4.83 21.30 -34.57
CA LYS A 276 -4.34 19.96 -34.92
C LYS A 276 -3.40 19.40 -33.85
N ALA A 277 -2.58 20.27 -33.24
CA ALA A 277 -1.73 19.93 -32.10
C ALA A 277 -2.54 19.40 -30.91
N THR A 278 -3.58 20.12 -30.47
CA THR A 278 -4.47 19.69 -29.38
C THR A 278 -5.11 18.33 -29.67
N LYS A 279 -5.59 18.09 -30.90
CA LYS A 279 -6.19 16.80 -31.28
C LYS A 279 -5.21 15.62 -31.19
N ILE A 280 -3.92 15.83 -31.48
CA ILE A 280 -2.88 14.80 -31.35
C ILE A 280 -2.63 14.48 -29.88
N ALA A 281 -2.52 15.50 -29.02
CA ALA A 281 -2.32 15.31 -27.58
C ALA A 281 -3.49 14.56 -26.93
N MET A 282 -4.73 14.83 -27.35
CA MET A 282 -5.92 14.09 -26.90
C MET A 282 -5.88 12.61 -27.33
N ASP A 283 -5.65 12.33 -28.62
CA ASP A 283 -5.65 10.95 -29.14
C ASP A 283 -4.50 10.12 -28.53
N LEU A 284 -3.30 10.70 -28.37
CA LEU A 284 -2.19 10.05 -27.67
C LEU A 284 -2.49 9.80 -26.17
N THR A 285 -3.17 10.73 -25.50
CA THR A 285 -3.62 10.54 -24.11
C THR A 285 -4.63 9.40 -24.02
N GLU A 286 -5.57 9.31 -24.97
CA GLU A 286 -6.54 8.21 -25.06
C GLU A 286 -5.85 6.85 -25.24
N LYS A 287 -4.84 6.74 -26.12
CA LYS A 287 -4.12 5.46 -26.29
C LYS A 287 -3.29 5.10 -25.06
N MET A 288 -2.77 6.08 -24.33
CA MET A 288 -2.06 5.82 -23.07
C MET A 288 -2.99 5.40 -21.92
N ILE A 289 -4.26 5.86 -21.90
CA ILE A 289 -5.28 5.32 -21.00
C ILE A 289 -5.54 3.84 -21.32
N ALA A 290 -5.63 3.48 -22.62
CA ALA A 290 -5.80 2.10 -23.04
C ALA A 290 -4.61 1.20 -22.65
N VAL A 291 -3.37 1.71 -22.78
CA VAL A 291 -2.16 1.03 -22.27
C VAL A 291 -2.25 0.78 -20.77
N GLU A 292 -2.58 1.78 -19.97
CA GLU A 292 -2.66 1.63 -18.51
C GLU A 292 -3.79 0.68 -18.08
N SER A 293 -4.90 0.60 -18.81
CA SER A 293 -5.94 -0.41 -18.59
C SER A 293 -5.40 -1.83 -18.76
N LEU A 294 -4.76 -2.11 -19.90
CA LEU A 294 -4.17 -3.42 -20.19
C LEU A 294 -3.08 -3.81 -19.17
N LEU A 295 -2.25 -2.85 -18.75
CA LEU A 295 -1.22 -3.08 -17.73
C LEU A 295 -1.82 -3.24 -16.32
N SER A 296 -2.95 -2.59 -15.99
CA SER A 296 -3.67 -2.86 -14.72
C SER A 296 -4.33 -4.23 -14.74
N GLU A 297 -4.94 -4.65 -15.85
CA GLU A 297 -5.57 -5.96 -15.98
C GLU A 297 -4.54 -7.09 -15.87
N SER A 298 -3.40 -6.96 -16.58
CA SER A 298 -2.24 -7.84 -16.45
C SER A 298 -1.75 -7.95 -15.01
N ARG A 299 -1.59 -6.82 -14.33
CA ARG A 299 -1.11 -6.76 -12.96
C ARG A 299 -2.08 -7.37 -11.96
N ASP A 300 -3.37 -7.03 -12.07
CA ASP A 300 -4.41 -7.55 -11.18
C ASP A 300 -4.54 -9.07 -11.35
N LEU A 301 -4.32 -9.62 -12.56
CA LEU A 301 -4.21 -11.08 -12.79
C LEU A 301 -2.96 -11.68 -12.13
N ARG A 302 -1.76 -11.18 -12.47
CA ARG A 302 -0.48 -11.73 -11.97
C ARG A 302 -0.31 -11.60 -10.45
N ALA A 303 -0.90 -10.57 -9.85
CA ALA A 303 -0.99 -10.41 -8.40
C ALA A 303 -1.81 -11.52 -7.71
N MET A 304 -2.78 -12.11 -8.40
CA MET A 304 -3.54 -13.27 -7.91
C MET A 304 -2.70 -14.54 -8.07
N ASP A 305 -2.05 -14.72 -9.23
CA ASP A 305 -1.14 -15.85 -9.49
C ASP A 305 -0.04 -15.95 -8.42
N ILE A 306 0.71 -14.87 -8.16
CA ILE A 306 1.78 -14.81 -7.14
C ILE A 306 1.27 -15.23 -5.75
N ARG A 307 0.04 -14.85 -5.40
CA ARG A 307 -0.57 -15.21 -4.12
C ARG A 307 -1.10 -16.64 -4.07
N GLU A 308 -1.54 -17.19 -5.20
CA GLU A 308 -1.88 -18.62 -5.28
C GLU A 308 -0.61 -19.48 -5.12
N SER A 309 0.50 -19.10 -5.75
CA SER A 309 1.80 -19.74 -5.54
C SER A 309 2.25 -19.73 -4.10
N LEU A 310 2.04 -18.65 -3.34
CA LEU A 310 2.33 -18.66 -1.89
C LEU A 310 1.61 -19.80 -1.15
N PHE A 311 0.33 -20.02 -1.43
CA PHE A 311 -0.43 -21.11 -0.80
C PHE A 311 0.02 -22.49 -1.29
N ASN A 312 0.37 -22.63 -2.58
CA ASN A 312 0.92 -23.87 -3.13
C ASN A 312 2.31 -24.20 -2.53
N TRP A 313 3.18 -23.20 -2.41
CA TRP A 313 4.49 -23.29 -1.78
C TRP A 313 4.40 -23.64 -0.29
N GLU A 314 3.48 -23.01 0.46
CA GLU A 314 3.22 -23.37 1.87
C GLU A 314 2.80 -24.84 2.01
N LEU A 315 1.92 -25.33 1.12
CA LEU A 315 1.50 -26.74 1.11
C LEU A 315 2.65 -27.70 0.77
N MET A 316 3.48 -27.35 -0.23
CA MET A 316 4.63 -28.16 -0.67
C MET A 316 5.73 -28.22 0.39
N VAL A 317 6.06 -27.09 1.03
CA VAL A 317 6.95 -27.06 2.21
C VAL A 317 6.39 -27.97 3.30
N LYS A 318 5.10 -27.82 3.66
CA LYS A 318 4.52 -28.61 4.74
C LYS A 318 4.53 -30.11 4.44
N MET A 319 4.50 -30.51 3.17
CA MET A 319 4.70 -31.91 2.74
C MET A 319 6.15 -32.39 2.92
N ILE A 320 7.16 -31.56 2.64
CA ILE A 320 8.55 -31.92 2.93
C ILE A 320 8.79 -31.98 4.45
N ASP A 321 8.26 -31.02 5.21
CA ASP A 321 8.34 -31.05 6.68
C ASP A 321 7.56 -32.22 7.29
N SER A 322 6.47 -32.66 6.64
CA SER A 322 5.78 -33.87 7.05
C SER A 322 6.71 -35.08 6.92
N LEU A 323 7.40 -35.25 5.78
CA LEU A 323 8.36 -36.34 5.55
C LEU A 323 9.57 -36.29 6.51
N LYS A 324 10.11 -35.09 6.80
CA LYS A 324 11.18 -34.90 7.80
C LYS A 324 10.82 -35.50 9.18
N SER A 325 9.53 -35.53 9.54
CA SER A 325 9.05 -36.00 10.84
C SER A 325 8.90 -37.53 10.99
N TYR A 326 9.04 -38.31 9.90
CA TYR A 326 8.75 -39.75 9.92
C TYR A 326 9.76 -40.55 10.77
N ILE A 327 11.07 -40.41 10.54
CA ILE A 327 12.09 -41.16 11.30
C ILE A 327 12.11 -40.79 12.80
N PRO A 328 12.06 -39.50 13.22
CA PRO A 328 11.99 -39.15 14.64
C PRO A 328 10.84 -39.83 15.41
N GLU A 329 9.64 -39.86 14.83
CA GLU A 329 8.47 -40.48 15.49
C GLU A 329 8.51 -42.01 15.40
N GLU A 330 9.02 -42.60 14.31
CA GLU A 330 9.26 -44.05 14.22
C GLU A 330 10.29 -44.52 15.26
N CYS A 331 11.40 -43.78 15.44
CA CYS A 331 12.39 -44.03 16.49
C CYS A 331 11.70 -44.12 17.86
N LYS A 332 10.89 -43.11 18.20
CA LYS A 332 10.15 -43.01 19.46
C LYS A 332 9.14 -44.15 19.64
N CYS A 333 8.39 -44.52 18.61
CA CYS A 333 7.48 -45.67 18.65
C CYS A 333 8.23 -46.98 18.96
N ARG A 334 9.34 -47.25 18.24
CA ARG A 334 10.14 -48.46 18.41
C ARG A 334 10.80 -48.54 19.78
N LEU A 335 11.39 -47.45 20.26
CA LEU A 335 12.02 -47.35 21.58
C LEU A 335 11.02 -47.57 22.73
N ASN A 336 9.81 -47.00 22.62
CA ASN A 336 8.76 -47.16 23.63
C ASN A 336 8.34 -48.64 23.80
N ILE A 337 8.17 -49.37 22.70
CA ILE A 337 7.82 -50.80 22.74
C ILE A 337 8.97 -51.63 23.32
N VAL A 338 10.22 -51.35 22.93
CA VAL A 338 11.38 -52.04 23.52
C VAL A 338 11.48 -51.77 25.02
N SER A 339 11.27 -50.53 25.48
CA SER A 339 11.21 -50.23 26.92
C SER A 339 10.15 -51.06 27.62
N ASN A 340 8.92 -51.10 27.09
CA ASN A 340 7.84 -51.89 27.67
C ASN A 340 8.19 -53.38 27.77
N ILE A 341 8.84 -53.97 26.76
CA ILE A 341 9.25 -55.38 26.79
C ILE A 341 10.36 -55.60 27.84
N LEU A 342 11.36 -54.72 27.91
CA LEU A 342 12.40 -54.77 28.93
C LEU A 342 11.85 -54.55 30.36
N ASP A 343 10.80 -53.75 30.52
CA ASP A 343 10.06 -53.60 31.78
C ASP A 343 9.41 -54.92 32.22
N HIS A 344 8.72 -55.62 31.31
CA HIS A 344 8.14 -56.94 31.62
C HIS A 344 9.20 -57.99 32.00
N LEU A 345 10.39 -57.94 31.39
CA LEU A 345 11.52 -58.81 31.78
C LEU A 345 12.10 -58.44 33.14
N THR A 346 12.16 -57.15 33.46
CA THR A 346 12.58 -56.64 34.77
C THR A 346 11.62 -57.10 35.86
N VAL A 347 10.30 -57.00 35.64
CA VAL A 347 9.26 -57.49 36.56
C VAL A 347 9.32 -59.02 36.74
N LYS A 348 9.70 -59.77 35.70
CA LYS A 348 9.93 -61.23 35.77
C LYS A 348 11.25 -61.61 36.46
N ASN A 349 12.04 -60.66 36.95
CA ASN A 349 13.39 -60.84 37.51
C ASN A 349 14.40 -61.53 36.55
N SER A 350 14.13 -61.55 35.23
CA SER A 350 15.07 -62.11 34.24
C SER A 350 16.15 -61.11 33.82
N LEU A 351 16.03 -59.84 34.25
CA LEU A 351 16.90 -58.73 33.90
C LEU A 351 16.90 -57.73 35.06
N SER A 352 18.06 -57.20 35.45
CA SER A 352 18.14 -56.22 36.56
C SER A 352 17.90 -54.79 36.08
N VAL A 353 17.43 -53.91 36.98
CA VAL A 353 17.15 -52.50 36.66
C VAL A 353 18.36 -51.80 36.03
N ARG A 354 19.59 -52.06 36.52
CA ARG A 354 20.81 -51.50 35.91
C ARG A 354 21.03 -51.98 34.47
N GLN A 355 20.88 -53.28 34.22
CA GLN A 355 20.99 -53.83 32.86
C GLN A 355 19.92 -53.24 31.93
N LYS A 356 18.71 -52.96 32.44
CA LYS A 356 17.65 -52.29 31.67
C LYS A 356 18.08 -50.89 31.26
N GLU A 357 18.58 -50.11 32.21
CA GLU A 357 19.06 -48.74 31.99
C GLU A 357 20.26 -48.70 31.04
N GLU A 358 21.21 -49.62 31.18
CA GLU A 358 22.36 -49.79 30.27
C GLU A 358 21.88 -50.10 28.84
N PHE A 359 21.04 -51.13 28.64
CA PHE A 359 20.52 -51.48 27.31
C PHE A 359 19.69 -50.38 26.67
N LEU A 360 18.84 -49.68 27.44
CA LEU A 360 18.10 -48.55 26.92
C LEU A 360 19.03 -47.40 26.57
N THR A 361 20.08 -47.13 27.35
CA THR A 361 21.04 -46.05 27.05
C THR A 361 21.81 -46.34 25.77
N ASP A 362 22.34 -47.55 25.61
CA ASP A 362 23.06 -47.98 24.40
C ASP A 362 22.14 -47.98 23.17
N LEU A 363 20.90 -48.45 23.31
CA LEU A 363 19.92 -48.46 22.22
C LEU A 363 19.49 -47.03 21.83
N HIS A 364 19.20 -46.16 22.80
CA HIS A 364 18.90 -44.75 22.54
C HIS A 364 20.07 -44.08 21.81
N LYS A 365 21.31 -44.31 22.25
CA LYS A 365 22.50 -43.79 21.59
C LYS A 365 22.59 -44.25 20.13
N ALA A 366 22.45 -45.55 19.86
CA ALA A 366 22.49 -46.08 18.50
C ALA A 366 21.34 -45.55 17.62
N PHE A 367 20.15 -45.36 18.19
CA PHE A 367 19.01 -44.73 17.49
C PHE A 367 19.26 -43.25 17.19
N TRP A 368 19.86 -42.50 18.12
CA TRP A 368 20.23 -41.10 17.91
C TRP A 368 21.33 -40.94 16.86
N GLU A 369 22.34 -41.83 16.84
CA GLU A 369 23.35 -41.88 15.79
C GLU A 369 22.71 -42.10 14.42
N GLN A 370 21.80 -43.09 14.28
CA GLN A 370 21.08 -43.32 13.02
C GLN A 370 20.15 -42.16 12.60
N LEU A 371 19.51 -41.48 13.57
CA LEU A 371 18.68 -40.29 13.28
C LEU A 371 19.54 -39.10 12.83
N ALA A 372 20.71 -38.89 13.45
CA ALA A 372 21.65 -37.85 13.05
C ALA A 372 22.21 -38.13 11.64
N ASP A 373 22.63 -39.37 11.37
CA ASP A 373 23.08 -39.81 10.03
C ASP A 373 22.00 -39.56 8.98
N PHE A 374 20.75 -39.98 9.22
CA PHE A 374 19.61 -39.74 8.34
C PHE A 374 19.36 -38.25 8.09
N SER A 375 19.34 -37.44 9.16
CA SER A 375 19.08 -35.99 9.05
C SER A 375 20.17 -35.31 8.22
N ASN A 376 21.44 -35.59 8.53
CA ASN A 376 22.58 -35.03 7.81
C ASN A 376 22.63 -35.48 6.33
N GLU A 377 22.34 -36.75 6.06
CA GLU A 377 22.28 -37.28 4.69
C GLU A 377 21.14 -36.63 3.88
N CYS A 378 19.96 -36.44 4.48
CA CYS A 378 18.84 -35.71 3.87
C CYS A 378 19.20 -34.26 3.55
N ILE A 379 19.78 -33.55 4.53
CA ILE A 379 20.16 -32.14 4.39
C ILE A 379 21.21 -31.97 3.28
N GLN A 380 22.25 -32.81 3.27
CA GLN A 380 23.32 -32.73 2.26
C GLN A 380 22.81 -33.08 0.86
N GLN A 381 22.12 -34.23 0.70
CA GLN A 381 21.67 -34.67 -0.62
C GLN A 381 20.56 -33.77 -1.20
N SER A 382 19.69 -33.19 -0.36
CA SER A 382 18.70 -32.22 -0.82
C SER A 382 19.35 -30.91 -1.28
N LYS A 383 20.34 -30.38 -0.55
CA LYS A 383 21.13 -29.21 -0.98
C LYS A 383 21.83 -29.48 -2.32
N ASP A 384 22.51 -30.61 -2.48
CA ASP A 384 23.17 -30.99 -3.73
C ASP A 384 22.20 -31.19 -4.92
N LEU A 385 20.99 -31.69 -4.66
CA LEU A 385 19.94 -31.88 -5.66
C LEU A 385 19.33 -30.53 -6.09
N ILE A 386 19.04 -29.65 -5.13
CA ILE A 386 18.50 -28.32 -5.39
C ILE A 386 19.53 -27.44 -6.13
N LEU A 387 20.81 -27.48 -5.79
CA LEU A 387 21.85 -26.76 -6.54
C LEU A 387 21.88 -27.18 -8.04
N LYS A 388 21.73 -28.47 -8.33
CA LYS A 388 21.63 -28.99 -9.72
C LYS A 388 20.33 -28.54 -10.40
N ARG A 389 19.21 -28.49 -9.67
CA ARG A 389 17.93 -27.96 -10.18
C ARG A 389 18.03 -26.48 -10.54
N LEU A 390 18.57 -25.64 -9.65
CA LEU A 390 18.74 -24.20 -9.86
C LEU A 390 19.63 -23.89 -11.06
N GLU A 391 20.72 -24.65 -11.24
CA GLU A 391 21.58 -24.54 -12.43
C GLU A 391 20.82 -24.86 -13.73
N CYS A 392 19.94 -25.87 -13.71
CA CYS A 392 19.09 -26.22 -14.83
C CYS A 392 18.00 -25.16 -15.08
N ARG A 393 17.31 -24.69 -14.03
CA ARG A 393 16.29 -23.63 -14.09
C ARG A 393 16.88 -22.36 -14.71
N ARG A 394 18.06 -21.93 -14.27
CA ARG A 394 18.74 -20.72 -14.79
C ARG A 394 18.97 -20.82 -16.30
N LYS A 395 19.43 -21.98 -16.81
CA LYS A 395 19.63 -22.21 -18.25
C LYS A 395 18.33 -22.12 -19.03
N LYS A 396 17.26 -22.81 -18.58
CA LYS A 396 15.92 -22.74 -19.20
C LYS A 396 15.39 -21.31 -19.24
N ILE A 397 15.53 -20.55 -18.14
CA ILE A 397 15.08 -19.16 -18.03
C ILE A 397 15.85 -18.26 -18.99
N GLU A 398 17.18 -18.37 -19.10
CA GLU A 398 17.94 -17.54 -20.05
C GLU A 398 17.65 -17.90 -21.51
N GLU A 399 17.56 -19.20 -21.85
CA GLU A 399 17.09 -19.65 -23.18
C GLU A 399 15.68 -19.14 -23.52
N PHE A 400 14.81 -19.05 -22.53
CA PHE A 400 13.46 -18.52 -22.68
C PHE A 400 13.47 -16.99 -22.84
N LYS A 401 14.20 -16.22 -22.02
CA LYS A 401 14.41 -14.78 -22.18
C LYS A 401 15.00 -14.42 -23.54
N HIS A 402 15.95 -15.20 -24.05
CA HIS A 402 16.51 -15.00 -25.39
C HIS A 402 15.45 -15.17 -26.49
N ARG A 403 14.58 -16.18 -26.38
CA ARG A 403 13.43 -16.36 -27.30
C ARG A 403 12.42 -15.22 -27.19
N GLN A 404 12.01 -14.83 -25.98
CA GLN A 404 11.13 -13.68 -25.75
C GLN A 404 11.66 -12.41 -26.43
N LYS A 405 12.95 -12.06 -26.22
CA LYS A 405 13.59 -10.89 -26.82
C LYS A 405 13.60 -10.96 -28.35
N ALA A 406 13.84 -12.13 -28.93
CA ALA A 406 13.80 -12.32 -30.38
C ALA A 406 12.37 -12.18 -30.96
N GLU A 407 11.36 -12.71 -30.27
CA GLU A 407 9.95 -12.57 -30.68
C GLU A 407 9.44 -11.13 -30.54
N GLN A 408 9.76 -10.47 -29.42
CA GLN A 408 9.48 -9.05 -29.23
C GLN A 408 10.17 -8.20 -30.31
N GLY A 409 11.47 -8.40 -30.56
CA GLY A 409 12.20 -7.71 -31.63
C GLY A 409 11.62 -7.98 -33.02
N SER A 410 11.13 -9.19 -33.30
CA SER A 410 10.44 -9.52 -34.55
C SER A 410 9.10 -8.79 -34.69
N LEU A 411 8.35 -8.61 -33.61
CA LEU A 411 7.09 -7.85 -33.64
C LEU A 411 7.37 -6.34 -33.80
N LEU A 412 8.29 -5.79 -33.00
CA LEU A 412 8.67 -4.37 -33.02
C LEU A 412 9.28 -3.92 -34.36
N SER A 413 9.97 -4.83 -35.07
CA SER A 413 10.45 -4.58 -36.44
C SER A 413 9.35 -4.69 -37.50
N LYS A 414 8.30 -5.49 -37.28
CA LYS A 414 7.11 -5.54 -38.16
C LYS A 414 6.18 -4.33 -38.00
N THR A 415 6.31 -3.55 -36.92
CA THR A 415 5.50 -2.34 -36.66
C THR A 415 5.56 -1.30 -37.79
N PHE A 416 6.59 -1.31 -38.66
CA PHE A 416 6.65 -0.47 -39.86
C PHE A 416 5.49 -0.71 -40.86
N HIS A 417 4.72 -1.79 -40.72
CA HIS A 417 3.54 -2.10 -41.55
C HIS A 417 2.21 -2.03 -40.79
N ILE A 418 2.22 -1.63 -39.50
CA ILE A 418 1.00 -1.51 -38.69
C ILE A 418 0.58 -0.04 -38.65
N GLU A 419 -0.40 0.33 -39.49
CA GLU A 419 -0.94 1.70 -39.54
C GLU A 419 -1.85 2.05 -38.35
N ASN A 420 -2.30 1.04 -37.57
CA ASN A 420 -3.27 1.20 -36.48
C ASN A 420 -2.67 0.88 -35.10
N VAL A 421 -2.66 1.87 -34.21
CA VAL A 421 -2.19 1.74 -32.82
C VAL A 421 -2.96 0.66 -32.04
N HIS A 422 -4.26 0.48 -32.27
CA HIS A 422 -5.05 -0.52 -31.56
C HIS A 422 -4.60 -1.95 -31.88
N ASP A 423 -4.33 -2.24 -33.16
CA ASP A 423 -3.89 -3.57 -33.59
C ASP A 423 -2.47 -3.87 -33.10
N PHE A 424 -1.58 -2.87 -33.07
CA PHE A 424 -0.26 -2.99 -32.43
C PHE A 424 -0.41 -3.33 -30.93
N LEU A 425 -1.19 -2.55 -30.17
CA LEU A 425 -1.35 -2.76 -28.73
C LEU A 425 -1.91 -4.14 -28.42
N LYS A 426 -2.95 -4.57 -29.15
CA LYS A 426 -3.54 -5.91 -28.99
C LYS A 426 -2.56 -7.03 -29.31
N ALA A 427 -1.77 -6.89 -30.38
CA ALA A 427 -0.78 -7.89 -30.77
C ALA A 427 0.41 -7.96 -29.80
N TYR A 428 0.92 -6.80 -29.35
CA TYR A 428 2.07 -6.72 -28.46
C TYR A 428 1.72 -7.14 -27.03
N HIS A 429 0.62 -6.63 -26.46
CA HIS A 429 0.13 -7.09 -25.15
C HIS A 429 -0.22 -8.58 -25.16
N GLY A 430 -0.88 -9.08 -26.21
CA GLY A 430 -1.17 -10.51 -26.37
C GLY A 430 0.06 -11.40 -26.56
N LEU A 431 1.21 -10.86 -26.99
CA LEU A 431 2.50 -11.55 -26.99
C LEU A 431 3.11 -11.58 -25.58
N LEU A 432 3.08 -10.45 -24.88
CA LEU A 432 3.62 -10.30 -23.52
C LEU A 432 2.87 -11.17 -22.51
N GLU A 433 1.53 -11.27 -22.60
CA GLU A 433 0.79 -12.20 -21.75
C GLU A 433 1.12 -13.67 -22.00
N LYS A 434 1.37 -14.07 -23.26
CA LYS A 434 1.86 -15.42 -23.56
C LYS A 434 3.26 -15.66 -22.99
N HIS A 435 4.13 -14.65 -23.08
CA HIS A 435 5.48 -14.72 -22.52
C HIS A 435 5.46 -14.89 -21.00
N ARG A 436 4.65 -14.11 -20.27
CA ARG A 436 4.45 -14.28 -18.83
C ARG A 436 3.83 -15.62 -18.49
N GLN A 437 2.80 -16.04 -19.23
CA GLN A 437 2.10 -17.29 -18.94
C GLN A 437 3.01 -18.50 -19.11
N ALA A 438 3.79 -18.56 -20.20
CA ALA A 438 4.76 -19.62 -20.40
C ALA A 438 5.98 -19.52 -19.45
N GLN A 439 6.29 -18.34 -18.89
CA GLN A 439 7.26 -18.22 -17.80
C GLN A 439 6.69 -18.83 -16.52
N TRP A 440 5.46 -18.46 -16.16
CA TRP A 440 4.77 -18.93 -14.99
C TRP A 440 4.66 -20.46 -14.98
N GLU A 441 4.14 -21.05 -16.07
CA GLU A 441 4.02 -22.50 -16.24
C GLU A 441 5.39 -23.21 -16.17
N LEU A 442 6.46 -22.60 -16.68
CA LEU A 442 7.81 -23.13 -16.59
C LEU A 442 8.35 -23.13 -15.15
N GLU A 443 8.05 -22.09 -14.39
CA GLU A 443 8.51 -21.91 -13.01
C GLU A 443 7.72 -22.76 -12.02
N GLU A 444 6.39 -22.80 -12.15
CA GLU A 444 5.47 -23.64 -11.36
C GLU A 444 5.78 -25.14 -11.56
N GLU A 445 5.99 -25.58 -12.81
CA GLU A 445 6.38 -26.97 -13.12
C GLU A 445 7.78 -27.33 -12.58
N ASP A 446 8.71 -26.38 -12.52
CA ASP A 446 10.05 -26.58 -11.95
C ASP A 446 10.02 -26.61 -10.41
N ASP A 447 9.13 -25.83 -9.78
CA ASP A 447 8.83 -25.86 -8.35
C ASP A 447 8.23 -27.22 -7.94
N TYR A 448 7.17 -27.67 -8.62
CA TYR A 448 6.57 -28.99 -8.40
C TYR A 448 7.58 -30.14 -8.57
N LYS A 449 8.37 -30.13 -9.65
CA LYS A 449 9.44 -31.13 -9.88
C LYS A 449 10.54 -31.10 -8.83
N SER A 450 10.87 -29.92 -8.31
CA SER A 450 11.86 -29.78 -7.23
C SER A 450 11.30 -30.39 -5.94
N THR A 451 10.06 -30.08 -5.58
CA THR A 451 9.38 -30.70 -4.42
C THR A 451 9.23 -32.21 -4.58
N GLU A 452 8.82 -32.72 -5.74
CA GLU A 452 8.70 -34.17 -6.00
C GLU A 452 10.05 -34.87 -5.81
N THR A 453 11.12 -34.36 -6.42
CA THR A 453 12.45 -34.98 -6.29
C THR A 453 13.06 -34.90 -4.90
N VAL A 454 12.76 -33.86 -4.12
CA VAL A 454 13.11 -33.83 -2.69
C VAL A 454 12.24 -34.84 -1.91
N ALA A 455 10.93 -34.91 -2.17
CA ALA A 455 10.05 -35.86 -1.49
C ALA A 455 10.44 -37.32 -1.72
N ASP A 456 10.84 -37.69 -2.94
CA ASP A 456 11.29 -39.04 -3.26
C ASP A 456 12.63 -39.39 -2.60
N LEU A 457 13.57 -38.44 -2.55
CA LEU A 457 14.81 -38.58 -1.76
C LEU A 457 14.51 -38.85 -0.28
N TYR A 458 13.60 -38.10 0.34
CA TYR A 458 13.20 -38.32 1.73
C TYR A 458 12.54 -39.69 1.93
N LYS A 459 11.72 -40.18 0.98
CA LYS A 459 11.15 -41.55 1.03
C LYS A 459 12.23 -42.62 0.93
N GLU A 460 13.19 -42.48 0.02
CA GLU A 460 14.28 -43.44 -0.15
C GLU A 460 15.12 -43.55 1.13
N LEU A 461 15.59 -42.41 1.63
CA LEU A 461 16.37 -42.33 2.87
C LEU A 461 15.57 -42.82 4.09
N TYR A 462 14.25 -42.58 4.13
CA TYR A 462 13.37 -43.13 5.17
C TYR A 462 13.39 -44.67 5.15
N THR A 463 13.25 -45.31 3.98
CA THR A 463 13.29 -46.79 3.91
C THR A 463 14.66 -47.37 4.30
N LYS A 464 15.74 -46.65 4.03
CA LYS A 464 17.12 -47.00 4.43
C LYS A 464 17.26 -46.93 5.96
N ALA A 465 16.89 -45.81 6.57
CA ALA A 465 16.98 -45.60 8.01
C ALA A 465 16.05 -46.55 8.80
N SER A 466 14.78 -46.68 8.40
CA SER A 466 13.80 -47.58 9.03
C SER A 466 14.27 -49.04 9.05
N ARG A 467 15.00 -49.48 8.01
CA ARG A 467 15.65 -50.81 7.96
C ARG A 467 16.81 -50.91 8.97
N ALA A 468 17.72 -49.94 9.01
CA ALA A 468 18.83 -49.92 9.96
C ALA A 468 18.34 -49.94 11.43
N LEU A 469 17.28 -49.18 11.75
CA LEU A 469 16.63 -49.23 13.07
C LEU A 469 16.03 -50.62 13.38
N ALA A 470 15.58 -51.37 12.38
CA ALA A 470 15.02 -52.72 12.59
C ALA A 470 16.13 -53.75 12.85
N GLU A 471 17.29 -53.56 12.21
CA GLU A 471 18.48 -54.36 12.48
C GLU A 471 19.04 -54.11 13.88
N LEU A 472 19.05 -52.86 14.38
CA LEU A 472 19.45 -52.55 15.76
C LEU A 472 18.59 -53.29 16.79
N VAL A 473 17.26 -53.23 16.66
CA VAL A 473 16.35 -53.95 17.58
C VAL A 473 16.47 -55.47 17.42
N THR A 474 16.67 -55.96 16.19
CA THR A 474 16.90 -57.39 15.94
C THR A 474 18.21 -57.89 16.59
N LYS A 475 19.29 -57.09 16.56
CA LYS A 475 20.55 -57.40 17.25
C LYS A 475 20.36 -57.44 18.77
N LEU A 476 19.63 -56.47 19.34
CA LEU A 476 19.30 -56.46 20.76
C LEU A 476 18.61 -57.76 21.18
N PHE A 477 17.51 -58.14 20.53
CA PHE A 477 16.75 -59.35 20.89
C PHE A 477 17.51 -60.65 20.63
N LEU A 478 18.16 -60.81 19.47
CA LEU A 478 18.71 -62.11 19.05
C LEU A 478 20.19 -62.33 19.41
N GLN A 479 20.93 -61.28 19.78
CA GLN A 479 22.37 -61.37 20.11
C GLN A 479 22.66 -60.92 21.54
N THR A 480 22.17 -59.74 21.94
CA THR A 480 22.51 -59.16 23.25
C THR A 480 21.70 -59.77 24.39
N LEU A 481 20.38 -59.87 24.23
CA LEU A 481 19.47 -60.32 25.28
C LEU A 481 19.74 -61.76 25.77
N PRO A 482 19.96 -62.78 24.90
CA PRO A 482 20.18 -64.17 25.35
C PRO A 482 21.45 -64.30 26.20
N VAL A 483 22.51 -63.57 25.85
CA VAL A 483 23.82 -63.63 26.51
C VAL A 483 23.76 -63.09 27.94
N VAL A 484 22.93 -62.08 28.20
CA VAL A 484 22.88 -61.38 29.50
C VAL A 484 21.75 -61.87 30.40
N THR A 485 20.63 -62.33 29.84
CA THR A 485 19.48 -62.85 30.61
C THR A 485 19.49 -64.36 30.81
N GLY A 486 20.26 -65.11 30.01
CA GLY A 486 20.22 -66.57 29.97
C GLY A 486 18.95 -67.14 29.31
N LEU A 487 18.09 -66.30 28.72
CA LEU A 487 16.95 -66.73 27.91
C LEU A 487 17.42 -67.53 26.70
N SER A 488 16.62 -68.54 26.32
CA SER A 488 16.87 -69.27 25.08
C SER A 488 16.64 -68.38 23.86
N VAL A 489 17.34 -68.68 22.76
CA VAL A 489 17.13 -67.99 21.48
C VAL A 489 15.66 -68.04 21.06
N ARG A 490 14.95 -69.13 21.36
CA ARG A 490 13.53 -69.28 21.03
C ARG A 490 12.60 -68.37 21.83
N GLU A 491 12.92 -68.10 23.11
CA GLU A 491 12.18 -67.11 23.91
C GLU A 491 12.44 -65.69 23.40
N CYS A 492 13.67 -65.38 22.98
CA CYS A 492 13.99 -64.10 22.38
C CYS A 492 13.40 -63.90 20.97
N GLU A 493 13.20 -64.97 20.20
CA GLU A 493 12.40 -64.93 18.96
C GLU A 493 10.95 -64.53 19.24
N LEU A 494 10.32 -65.12 20.26
CA LEU A 494 8.94 -64.77 20.66
C LEU A 494 8.82 -63.32 21.14
N LEU A 495 9.79 -62.81 21.91
CA LEU A 495 9.83 -61.39 22.33
C LEU A 495 10.02 -60.42 21.14
N LYS A 496 10.74 -60.86 20.09
CA LYS A 496 10.87 -60.09 18.85
C LYS A 496 9.58 -60.13 18.02
N GLU A 497 8.88 -61.26 17.97
CA GLU A 497 7.55 -61.38 17.35
C GLU A 497 6.55 -60.46 18.09
N GLU A 498 6.52 -60.49 19.42
CA GLU A 498 5.73 -59.57 20.27
C GLU A 498 6.08 -58.10 20.00
N TRP A 499 7.36 -57.75 19.82
CA TRP A 499 7.76 -56.40 19.43
C TRP A 499 7.21 -55.99 18.05
N GLN A 500 7.23 -56.90 17.06
CA GLN A 500 6.68 -56.63 15.72
C GLN A 500 5.16 -56.47 15.74
N GLU A 501 4.45 -57.34 16.45
CA GLU A 501 2.99 -57.29 16.61
C GLU A 501 2.54 -55.99 17.31
N ASN A 502 3.29 -55.51 18.30
CA ASN A 502 3.01 -54.25 18.99
C ASN A 502 3.45 -53.00 18.19
N LEU A 503 4.35 -53.13 17.21
CA LEU A 503 4.83 -52.00 16.41
C LEU A 503 3.81 -51.53 15.38
N VAL A 504 3.17 -52.47 14.67
CA VAL A 504 2.15 -52.16 13.64
C VAL A 504 1.04 -51.22 14.17
N PRO A 505 0.33 -51.53 15.26
CA PRO A 505 -0.76 -50.66 15.75
C PRO A 505 -0.26 -49.31 16.29
N GLN A 506 0.98 -49.20 16.77
CA GLN A 506 1.56 -47.91 17.19
C GLN A 506 1.88 -47.02 15.98
N LEU A 507 2.43 -47.59 14.90
CA LEU A 507 2.67 -46.87 13.66
C LEU A 507 1.36 -46.48 12.95
N GLU A 508 0.37 -47.37 12.91
CA GLU A 508 -0.98 -47.04 12.40
C GLU A 508 -1.64 -45.93 13.22
N LYS A 509 -1.54 -45.98 14.55
CA LYS A 509 -2.03 -44.91 15.43
C LYS A 509 -1.35 -43.58 15.09
N TRP A 510 -0.01 -43.56 14.99
CA TRP A 510 0.74 -42.37 14.60
C TRP A 510 0.33 -41.84 13.21
N GLU A 511 0.18 -42.72 12.21
CA GLU A 511 -0.25 -42.34 10.86
C GLU A 511 -1.66 -41.72 10.86
N THR A 512 -2.61 -42.26 11.64
CA THR A 512 -3.93 -41.62 11.77
C THR A 512 -3.87 -40.26 12.49
N HIS A 513 -2.96 -40.08 13.45
CA HIS A 513 -2.68 -38.76 14.04
C HIS A 513 -2.07 -37.80 13.01
N HIS A 514 -1.14 -38.28 12.17
CA HIS A 514 -0.50 -37.53 11.10
C HIS A 514 -1.53 -37.03 10.06
N GLN A 515 -2.39 -37.93 9.57
CA GLN A 515 -3.47 -37.59 8.64
C GLN A 515 -4.45 -36.56 9.23
N ARG A 516 -4.75 -36.62 10.54
CA ARG A 516 -5.57 -35.60 11.23
C ARG A 516 -4.87 -34.23 11.24
N ARG A 517 -3.57 -34.16 11.58
CA ARG A 517 -2.79 -32.90 11.53
C ARG A 517 -2.77 -32.30 10.11
N TRP A 518 -2.53 -33.14 9.10
CA TRP A 518 -2.53 -32.73 7.70
C TRP A 518 -3.88 -32.18 7.23
N LYS A 519 -4.99 -32.78 7.68
CA LYS A 519 -6.35 -32.28 7.41
C LYS A 519 -6.58 -30.90 8.05
N LEU A 520 -6.22 -30.74 9.34
CA LEU A 520 -6.33 -29.46 10.05
C LEU A 520 -5.51 -28.36 9.38
N TYR A 521 -4.27 -28.66 8.96
CA TYR A 521 -3.42 -27.74 8.20
C TYR A 521 -4.10 -27.27 6.90
N LYS A 522 -4.65 -28.20 6.11
CA LYS A 522 -5.38 -27.87 4.86
C LYS A 522 -6.63 -27.04 5.11
N GLU A 523 -7.38 -27.32 6.19
CA GLU A 523 -8.57 -26.57 6.57
C GLU A 523 -8.20 -25.12 6.97
N GLN A 524 -7.12 -24.92 7.72
CA GLN A 524 -6.58 -23.60 8.07
C GLN A 524 -6.11 -22.83 6.82
N LEU A 525 -5.31 -23.46 5.95
CA LEU A 525 -4.83 -22.82 4.72
C LEU A 525 -5.99 -22.36 3.82
N LEU A 526 -7.06 -23.16 3.75
CA LEU A 526 -8.31 -22.80 3.06
C LEU A 526 -9.08 -21.66 3.75
N GLN A 527 -9.03 -21.54 5.07
CA GLN A 527 -9.60 -20.39 5.79
C GLN A 527 -8.81 -19.11 5.49
N GLU A 528 -7.48 -19.17 5.51
CA GLU A 528 -6.61 -18.03 5.16
C GLU A 528 -6.83 -17.58 3.71
N LYS A 529 -6.93 -18.53 2.76
CA LYS A 529 -7.30 -18.24 1.36
C LYS A 529 -8.69 -17.57 1.23
N LYS A 530 -9.67 -17.93 2.08
CA LYS A 530 -10.98 -17.28 2.12
C LYS A 530 -10.94 -15.86 2.71
N LEU A 531 -10.13 -15.63 3.74
CA LEU A 531 -9.91 -14.28 4.29
C LEU A 531 -9.25 -13.38 3.24
N TRP A 532 -8.21 -13.90 2.58
CA TRP A 532 -7.54 -13.23 1.49
C TRP A 532 -8.50 -12.79 0.35
N LEU A 533 -9.40 -13.66 -0.11
CA LEU A 533 -10.40 -13.30 -1.13
C LEU A 533 -11.31 -12.14 -0.68
N LYS A 534 -11.64 -12.05 0.62
CA LYS A 534 -12.41 -10.92 1.17
C LYS A 534 -11.58 -9.64 1.18
N GLU A 535 -10.32 -9.70 1.60
CA GLU A 535 -9.41 -8.54 1.57
C GLU A 535 -9.17 -8.01 0.15
N TYR A 536 -9.03 -8.91 -0.83
CA TYR A 536 -8.92 -8.55 -2.24
C TYR A 536 -10.20 -7.87 -2.75
N ALA A 537 -11.38 -8.44 -2.45
CA ALA A 537 -12.66 -7.83 -2.80
C ALA A 537 -12.84 -6.44 -2.15
N LEU A 538 -12.46 -6.28 -0.88
CA LEU A 538 -12.46 -4.99 -0.19
C LEU A 538 -11.50 -4.00 -0.85
N SER A 539 -10.29 -4.44 -1.23
CA SER A 539 -9.32 -3.63 -1.96
C SER A 539 -9.86 -3.15 -3.30
N ALA A 540 -10.54 -4.01 -4.07
CA ALA A 540 -11.17 -3.64 -5.33
C ALA A 540 -12.29 -2.60 -5.14
N VAL A 541 -13.11 -2.74 -4.09
CA VAL A 541 -14.13 -1.75 -3.71
C VAL A 541 -13.49 -0.41 -3.32
N MET A 542 -12.38 -0.43 -2.57
CA MET A 542 -11.65 0.79 -2.20
C MET A 542 -10.99 1.47 -3.40
N LYS A 543 -10.35 0.71 -4.31
CA LYS A 543 -9.79 1.19 -5.60
C LYS A 543 -10.87 1.91 -6.41
N LYS A 544 -12.05 1.28 -6.55
CA LYS A 544 -13.21 1.87 -7.23
C LYS A 544 -13.76 3.12 -6.54
N HIS A 545 -13.95 3.08 -5.22
CA HIS A 545 -14.46 4.25 -4.47
C HIS A 545 -13.52 5.46 -4.58
N LEU A 546 -12.21 5.24 -4.49
CA LEU A 546 -11.22 6.30 -4.67
C LEU A 546 -11.27 6.88 -6.09
N SER A 547 -11.39 6.02 -7.11
CA SER A 547 -11.56 6.46 -8.50
C SER A 547 -12.80 7.34 -8.69
N GLU A 548 -13.97 6.88 -8.24
CA GLU A 548 -15.23 7.63 -8.34
C GLU A 548 -15.19 8.96 -7.58
N LYS A 549 -14.47 9.02 -6.44
CA LYS A 549 -14.31 10.24 -5.64
C LYS A 549 -13.45 11.26 -6.37
N GLN A 550 -12.34 10.83 -6.99
CA GLN A 550 -11.46 11.72 -7.76
C GLN A 550 -12.13 12.23 -9.04
N GLU A 551 -12.84 11.37 -9.76
CA GLU A 551 -13.65 11.75 -10.94
C GLU A 551 -14.67 12.85 -10.60
N LYS A 552 -15.42 12.70 -9.49
CA LYS A 552 -16.38 13.72 -9.02
C LYS A 552 -15.70 15.03 -8.61
N ILE A 553 -14.48 14.97 -8.05
CA ILE A 553 -13.70 16.17 -7.69
C ILE A 553 -13.30 16.93 -8.95
N ILE A 554 -12.67 16.27 -9.94
CA ILE A 554 -12.23 16.95 -11.16
C ILE A 554 -13.41 17.47 -11.99
N GLN A 555 -14.49 16.69 -12.13
CA GLN A 555 -15.70 17.12 -12.81
C GLN A 555 -16.29 18.38 -12.13
N GLY A 556 -16.37 18.38 -10.79
CA GLY A 556 -16.82 19.54 -10.02
C GLY A 556 -15.91 20.77 -10.14
N VAL A 557 -14.60 20.60 -10.29
CA VAL A 557 -13.66 21.70 -10.57
C VAL A 557 -13.92 22.28 -11.96
N VAL A 558 -13.97 21.43 -12.99
CA VAL A 558 -14.13 21.87 -14.38
C VAL A 558 -15.50 22.54 -14.61
N SER A 559 -16.58 22.00 -14.03
CA SER A 559 -17.91 22.62 -14.08
C SER A 559 -17.97 24.01 -13.44
N ARG A 560 -17.10 24.31 -12.46
CA ARG A 560 -17.02 25.63 -11.82
C ARG A 560 -16.23 26.66 -12.64
N LEU A 561 -15.36 26.22 -13.55
CA LEU A 561 -14.59 27.14 -14.41
C LEU A 561 -15.48 27.76 -15.49
N GLY A 562 -16.44 27.01 -16.05
CA GLY A 562 -17.56 27.52 -16.86
C GLY A 562 -17.22 28.16 -18.23
N CYS A 563 -15.95 28.51 -18.46
CA CYS A 563 -15.47 29.18 -19.67
C CYS A 563 -14.78 28.25 -20.68
N LEU A 564 -14.59 26.97 -20.34
CA LEU A 564 -13.91 26.00 -21.19
C LEU A 564 -14.87 25.35 -22.20
N SER A 565 -14.39 25.04 -23.40
CA SER A 565 -15.15 24.27 -24.39
C SER A 565 -15.19 22.78 -24.04
N ASP A 566 -16.19 22.04 -24.54
CA ASP A 566 -16.35 20.61 -24.29
C ASP A 566 -15.09 19.79 -24.65
N GLU A 567 -14.37 20.17 -25.71
CA GLU A 567 -13.07 19.57 -26.07
C GLU A 567 -12.02 19.75 -24.96
N SER A 568 -11.93 20.95 -24.38
CA SER A 568 -11.03 21.28 -23.28
C SER A 568 -11.44 20.58 -21.97
N VAL A 569 -12.74 20.48 -21.71
CA VAL A 569 -13.29 19.72 -20.58
C VAL A 569 -12.90 18.25 -20.71
N ASN A 570 -13.13 17.63 -21.87
CA ASN A 570 -12.79 16.23 -22.12
C ASN A 570 -11.28 15.96 -22.00
N TYR A 571 -10.43 16.86 -22.52
CA TYR A 571 -8.98 16.73 -22.38
C TYR A 571 -8.51 16.73 -20.91
N ILE A 572 -9.08 17.60 -20.06
CA ILE A 572 -8.77 17.64 -18.63
C ILE A 572 -9.19 16.32 -17.94
N LEU A 573 -10.37 15.79 -18.28
CA LEU A 573 -10.85 14.51 -17.74
C LEU A 573 -9.96 13.33 -18.19
N GLN A 574 -9.58 13.27 -19.47
CA GLN A 574 -8.68 12.25 -20.01
C GLN A 574 -7.28 12.32 -19.36
N LYS A 575 -6.68 13.51 -19.23
CA LYS A 575 -5.41 13.67 -18.52
C LYS A 575 -5.52 13.25 -17.05
N HIS A 576 -6.60 13.60 -16.36
CA HIS A 576 -6.82 13.15 -14.98
C HIS A 576 -6.89 11.62 -14.88
N GLN A 577 -7.64 10.96 -15.77
CA GLN A 577 -7.73 9.50 -15.81
C GLN A 577 -6.36 8.84 -16.05
N LEU A 578 -5.58 9.36 -17.01
CA LEU A 578 -4.23 8.86 -17.32
C LEU A 578 -3.26 8.94 -16.13
N LEU A 579 -3.38 9.98 -15.30
CA LEU A 579 -2.53 10.18 -14.11
C LEU A 579 -3.05 9.40 -12.88
N LEU A 580 -4.38 9.26 -12.75
CA LEU A 580 -5.02 8.55 -11.64
C LEU A 580 -4.85 7.03 -11.73
N CYS A 581 -4.93 6.44 -12.93
CA CYS A 581 -4.82 5.00 -13.11
C CYS A 581 -3.50 4.44 -12.51
N PRO A 582 -2.29 4.92 -12.87
CA PRO A 582 -1.03 4.43 -12.31
C PRO A 582 -0.97 4.52 -10.77
N VAL A 583 -1.53 5.58 -10.18
CA VAL A 583 -1.62 5.75 -8.72
C VAL A 583 -2.44 4.62 -8.11
N LEU A 584 -3.64 4.35 -8.64
CA LEU A 584 -4.48 3.24 -8.20
C LEU A 584 -3.78 1.88 -8.35
N THR A 585 -3.00 1.68 -9.42
CA THR A 585 -2.26 0.44 -9.67
C THR A 585 -1.08 0.27 -8.69
N ARG A 586 -0.33 1.34 -8.37
CA ARG A 586 0.74 1.34 -7.34
C ARG A 586 0.17 1.02 -5.95
N LEU A 587 -0.90 1.70 -5.56
CA LEU A 587 -1.58 1.52 -4.27
C LEU A 587 -2.10 0.08 -4.08
N THR A 588 -2.54 -0.56 -5.17
CA THR A 588 -2.94 -1.96 -5.15
C THR A 588 -1.76 -2.85 -4.77
N LEU A 589 -0.62 -2.75 -5.49
CA LEU A 589 0.60 -3.51 -5.16
C LEU A 589 1.11 -3.25 -3.74
N ARG A 590 1.13 -1.98 -3.32
CA ARG A 590 1.55 -1.56 -1.97
C ARG A 590 0.75 -2.30 -0.89
N ARG A 591 -0.56 -2.44 -1.06
CA ARG A 591 -1.42 -3.26 -0.17
C ARG A 591 -1.09 -4.75 -0.22
N LEU A 592 -0.72 -5.31 -1.37
CA LEU A 592 -0.28 -6.72 -1.45
C LEU A 592 0.99 -6.93 -0.62
N GLY A 593 1.95 -6.00 -0.72
CA GLY A 593 3.18 -5.98 0.06
C GLY A 593 2.91 -5.91 1.55
N MET A 594 2.11 -4.95 2.02
CA MET A 594 1.72 -4.85 3.44
C MET A 594 0.99 -6.09 3.96
N ALA A 595 0.19 -6.77 3.14
CA ALA A 595 -0.44 -8.02 3.55
C ALA A 595 0.58 -9.18 3.69
N ALA A 596 1.64 -9.21 2.87
CA ALA A 596 2.75 -10.15 3.05
C ALA A 596 3.55 -9.82 4.33
N LEU A 597 3.86 -8.54 4.57
CA LEU A 597 4.53 -8.08 5.79
C LEU A 597 3.70 -8.37 7.06
N ALA A 598 2.36 -8.22 7.00
CA ALA A 598 1.46 -8.62 8.07
C ALA A 598 1.46 -10.15 8.30
N ARG A 599 1.50 -10.98 7.23
CA ARG A 599 1.71 -12.43 7.38
C ARG A 599 3.04 -12.73 8.08
N MET A 600 4.10 -12.00 7.75
CA MET A 600 5.43 -12.16 8.37
C MET A 600 5.41 -11.81 9.86
N ARG A 601 4.90 -10.62 10.24
CA ARG A 601 4.74 -10.22 11.66
C ARG A 601 3.99 -11.26 12.48
N MET A 602 2.85 -11.74 11.98
CA MET A 602 2.01 -12.70 12.71
C MET A 602 2.47 -14.17 12.59
N SER A 603 3.47 -14.48 11.76
CA SER A 603 3.81 -15.85 11.36
C SER A 603 4.16 -16.76 12.54
N ARG A 604 4.99 -16.27 13.47
CA ARG A 604 5.47 -17.03 14.64
C ARG A 604 4.35 -17.32 15.63
N LYS A 605 3.57 -16.30 16.02
CA LYS A 605 2.44 -16.44 16.94
C LYS A 605 1.36 -17.34 16.34
N LYS A 606 1.09 -17.22 15.04
CA LYS A 606 0.22 -18.16 14.30
C LYS A 606 0.73 -19.60 14.31
N SER A 607 2.04 -19.85 14.19
CA SER A 607 2.59 -21.21 14.28
C SER A 607 2.43 -21.80 15.68
N LEU A 608 2.76 -21.04 16.73
CA LEU A 608 2.63 -21.50 18.12
C LEU A 608 1.18 -21.82 18.48
N LEU A 609 0.24 -20.93 18.14
CA LEU A 609 -1.19 -21.18 18.34
C LEU A 609 -1.69 -22.40 17.55
N GLN A 610 -1.21 -22.56 16.32
CA GLN A 610 -1.52 -23.74 15.50
C GLN A 610 -1.01 -25.03 16.15
N GLU A 611 0.22 -25.05 16.66
CA GLU A 611 0.80 -26.20 17.36
C GLU A 611 0.00 -26.55 18.63
N LEU A 612 -0.46 -25.56 19.40
CA LEU A 612 -1.34 -25.76 20.55
C LEU A 612 -2.70 -26.35 20.15
N ARG A 613 -3.33 -25.85 19.08
CA ARG A 613 -4.59 -26.41 18.53
C ARG A 613 -4.41 -27.84 18.02
N GLU A 614 -3.30 -28.13 17.33
CA GLU A 614 -2.96 -29.48 16.87
C GLU A 614 -2.78 -30.42 18.08
N GLN A 615 -2.02 -30.04 19.11
CA GLN A 615 -1.84 -30.85 20.32
C GLN A 615 -3.18 -31.12 21.03
N HIS A 616 -4.00 -30.09 21.24
CA HIS A 616 -5.29 -30.23 21.92
C HIS A 616 -6.26 -31.16 21.16
N THR A 617 -6.39 -30.99 19.83
CA THR A 617 -7.27 -31.85 19.01
C THR A 617 -6.80 -33.30 18.96
N LEU A 618 -5.49 -33.55 19.00
CA LEU A 618 -4.92 -34.91 19.08
C LEU A 618 -5.17 -35.55 20.46
N GLN A 619 -5.06 -34.80 21.55
CA GLN A 619 -5.36 -35.28 22.90
C GLN A 619 -6.86 -35.63 23.05
N LYS A 620 -7.76 -34.76 22.58
CA LYS A 620 -9.23 -34.96 22.62
C LYS A 620 -9.70 -36.24 21.93
N GLY A 621 -8.93 -36.74 20.96
CA GLY A 621 -9.25 -37.94 20.18
C GLY A 621 -8.57 -39.23 20.64
N SER A 622 -8.01 -39.29 21.87
CA SER A 622 -7.17 -40.41 22.32
C SER A 622 -7.69 -41.24 23.51
N SER A 623 -8.73 -40.80 24.24
CA SER A 623 -9.38 -41.60 25.31
C SER A 623 -10.91 -41.38 25.33
N PRO A 624 -11.74 -42.45 25.46
CA PRO A 624 -13.17 -42.35 25.68
C PRO A 624 -13.56 -42.23 27.18
N CYS A 625 -12.64 -42.48 28.11
CA CYS A 625 -12.82 -42.21 29.54
C CYS A 625 -11.90 -41.04 29.92
N GLN A 626 -12.50 -39.93 30.33
CA GLN A 626 -11.78 -38.81 30.91
C GLN A 626 -11.89 -38.89 32.43
N ASP A 627 -10.75 -38.81 33.12
CA ASP A 627 -10.74 -38.53 34.55
C ASP A 627 -11.07 -37.04 34.80
N GLU A 628 -11.59 -36.68 35.97
CA GLU A 628 -11.98 -35.28 36.28
C GLU A 628 -10.79 -34.32 36.14
N ASP A 629 -9.62 -34.71 36.64
CA ASP A 629 -8.39 -33.93 36.52
C ASP A 629 -7.96 -33.76 35.05
N GLN A 630 -8.20 -34.77 34.21
CA GLN A 630 -7.87 -34.75 32.78
C GLN A 630 -8.85 -33.84 32.00
N TRP A 631 -10.12 -33.82 32.39
CA TRP A 631 -11.12 -32.91 31.85
C TRP A 631 -10.86 -31.45 32.28
N GLN A 632 -10.47 -31.21 33.54
CA GLN A 632 -10.07 -29.88 34.00
C GLN A 632 -8.82 -29.36 33.26
N LEU A 633 -7.81 -30.21 33.07
CA LEU A 633 -6.63 -29.86 32.28
C LEU A 633 -7.00 -29.54 30.82
N GLN A 634 -7.89 -30.33 30.20
CA GLN A 634 -8.36 -30.05 28.86
C GLN A 634 -9.09 -28.71 28.76
N LYS A 635 -9.95 -28.38 29.74
CA LYS A 635 -10.60 -27.06 29.82
C LYS A 635 -9.63 -25.91 30.01
N ALA A 636 -8.58 -26.08 30.81
CA ALA A 636 -7.54 -25.08 30.97
C ALA A 636 -6.80 -24.83 29.65
N VAL A 637 -6.49 -25.89 28.88
CA VAL A 637 -5.90 -25.77 27.53
C VAL A 637 -6.86 -25.12 26.54
N GLU A 638 -8.15 -25.46 26.55
CA GLU A 638 -9.17 -24.78 25.72
C GLU A 638 -9.26 -23.28 26.06
N SER A 639 -9.23 -22.92 27.35
CA SER A 639 -9.24 -21.52 27.80
C SER A 639 -7.98 -20.76 27.37
N HIS A 640 -6.80 -21.38 27.46
CA HIS A 640 -5.54 -20.77 27.04
C HIS A 640 -5.48 -20.59 25.50
N ILE A 641 -6.01 -21.55 24.73
CA ILE A 641 -6.12 -21.41 23.27
C ILE A 641 -7.01 -20.22 22.90
N LEU A 642 -8.14 -20.02 23.60
CA LEU A 642 -9.03 -18.87 23.39
C LEU A 642 -8.37 -17.53 23.77
N GLU A 643 -7.59 -17.50 24.86
CA GLU A 643 -6.87 -16.30 25.30
C GLU A 643 -5.77 -15.90 24.29
N GLU A 644 -4.99 -16.87 23.79
CA GLU A 644 -3.98 -16.63 22.75
C GLU A 644 -4.61 -16.34 21.38
N GLU A 645 -5.83 -16.83 21.10
CA GLU A 645 -6.63 -16.41 19.93
C GLU A 645 -7.04 -14.94 20.00
N GLU A 646 -7.55 -14.49 21.16
CA GLU A 646 -7.96 -13.09 21.37
C GLU A 646 -6.77 -12.13 21.25
N LYS A 647 -5.63 -12.43 21.91
CA LYS A 647 -4.38 -11.65 21.76
C LYS A 647 -3.88 -11.62 20.31
N LEU A 648 -3.88 -12.76 19.63
CA LEU A 648 -3.45 -12.82 18.22
C LEU A 648 -4.37 -12.00 17.32
N GLU A 649 -5.68 -11.98 17.59
CA GLU A 649 -6.64 -11.15 16.86
C GLU A 649 -6.39 -9.66 17.12
N GLU A 650 -6.23 -9.23 18.38
CA GLU A 650 -5.91 -7.84 18.75
C GLU A 650 -4.62 -7.34 18.06
N GLU A 651 -3.54 -8.11 18.12
CA GLU A 651 -2.27 -7.76 17.46
C GLU A 651 -2.36 -7.76 15.92
N THR A 652 -3.15 -8.67 15.36
CA THR A 652 -3.42 -8.70 13.91
C THR A 652 -4.17 -7.44 13.51
N GLN A 653 -5.21 -7.03 14.26
CA GLN A 653 -5.96 -5.80 14.04
C GLN A 653 -5.07 -4.55 14.19
N GLN A 654 -4.22 -4.49 15.21
CA GLN A 654 -3.24 -3.42 15.42
C GLN A 654 -2.25 -3.31 14.25
N THR A 655 -1.69 -4.43 13.80
CA THR A 655 -0.80 -4.49 12.62
C THR A 655 -1.50 -4.02 11.35
N HIS A 656 -2.76 -4.44 11.12
CA HIS A 656 -3.55 -3.94 10.00
C HIS A 656 -3.86 -2.44 10.10
N LEU A 657 -4.09 -1.91 11.31
CA LEU A 657 -4.32 -0.49 11.54
C LEU A 657 -3.08 0.35 11.23
N GLU A 658 -1.89 -0.08 11.66
CA GLU A 658 -0.62 0.57 11.36
C GLU A 658 -0.35 0.63 9.84
N PHE A 659 -0.47 -0.50 9.15
CA PHE A 659 -0.33 -0.55 7.70
C PHE A 659 -1.45 0.23 6.97
N HIS A 660 -2.66 0.28 7.53
CA HIS A 660 -3.73 1.12 6.97
C HIS A 660 -3.41 2.61 7.11
N GLN A 661 -2.88 3.06 8.25
CA GLN A 661 -2.45 4.45 8.44
C GLN A 661 -1.32 4.84 7.49
N GLN A 662 -0.30 3.97 7.32
CA GLN A 662 0.77 4.16 6.32
C GLN A 662 0.18 4.27 4.90
N LEU A 663 -0.71 3.35 4.52
CA LEU A 663 -1.38 3.40 3.21
C LEU A 663 -2.19 4.69 3.01
N VAL A 664 -2.87 5.19 4.04
CA VAL A 664 -3.64 6.44 3.94
C VAL A 664 -2.73 7.66 3.75
N ALA A 665 -1.56 7.70 4.41
CA ALA A 665 -0.56 8.74 4.17
C ALA A 665 -0.02 8.70 2.74
N GLU A 666 0.42 7.51 2.26
CA GLU A 666 0.91 7.34 0.88
C GLU A 666 -0.19 7.66 -0.17
N ILE A 667 -1.47 7.38 0.12
CA ILE A 667 -2.60 7.82 -0.70
C ILE A 667 -2.68 9.35 -0.74
N GLN A 668 -2.57 10.03 0.41
CA GLN A 668 -2.66 11.49 0.48
C GLN A 668 -1.52 12.15 -0.31
N GLU A 669 -0.30 11.64 -0.19
CA GLU A 669 0.87 12.11 -0.95
C GLU A 669 0.69 11.91 -2.47
N ALA A 670 0.35 10.70 -2.91
CA ALA A 670 0.11 10.40 -4.32
C ALA A 670 -1.04 11.23 -4.93
N LEU A 671 -2.09 11.51 -4.14
CA LEU A 671 -3.18 12.41 -4.53
C LEU A 671 -2.75 13.88 -4.56
N HIS A 672 -1.78 14.29 -3.73
CA HIS A 672 -1.23 15.64 -3.76
C HIS A 672 -0.42 15.87 -5.04
N PHE A 673 0.45 14.93 -5.45
CA PHE A 673 1.13 14.96 -6.74
C PHE A 673 0.14 15.02 -7.92
N LEU A 674 -0.90 14.18 -7.89
CA LEU A 674 -1.98 14.20 -8.88
C LEU A 674 -2.66 15.58 -8.94
N GLN A 675 -2.95 16.20 -7.79
CA GLN A 675 -3.55 17.53 -7.73
C GLN A 675 -2.62 18.59 -8.35
N GLN A 676 -1.35 18.64 -7.95
CA GLN A 676 -0.38 19.61 -8.48
C GLN A 676 -0.27 19.52 -10.02
N HIS A 677 -0.19 18.30 -10.56
CA HIS A 677 -0.13 18.08 -12.01
C HIS A 677 -1.44 18.50 -12.71
N MET A 678 -2.60 18.24 -12.10
CA MET A 678 -3.89 18.68 -12.65
C MET A 678 -4.08 20.19 -12.61
N GLU A 679 -3.58 20.88 -11.58
CA GLU A 679 -3.58 22.35 -11.51
C GLU A 679 -2.78 22.96 -12.68
N GLN A 680 -1.63 22.36 -13.03
CA GLN A 680 -0.85 22.77 -14.20
C GLN A 680 -1.60 22.52 -15.51
N VAL A 681 -2.20 21.33 -15.71
CA VAL A 681 -2.98 21.00 -16.92
C VAL A 681 -4.17 21.94 -17.10
N ILE A 682 -4.90 22.23 -16.02
CA ILE A 682 -6.01 23.20 -16.02
C ILE A 682 -5.50 24.60 -16.36
N GLY A 683 -4.42 25.06 -15.71
CA GLY A 683 -3.82 26.38 -15.93
C GLY A 683 -3.35 26.58 -17.38
N GLN A 684 -2.67 25.58 -17.96
CA GLN A 684 -2.27 25.59 -19.37
C GLN A 684 -3.48 25.63 -20.31
N THR A 685 -4.54 24.86 -20.01
CA THR A 685 -5.77 24.83 -20.82
C THR A 685 -6.50 26.19 -20.79
N LEU A 686 -6.59 26.82 -19.61
CA LEU A 686 -7.13 28.18 -19.45
C LEU A 686 -6.28 29.24 -20.18
N LEU A 687 -4.95 29.12 -20.15
CA LEU A 687 -4.04 30.00 -20.89
C LEU A 687 -4.24 29.88 -22.42
N GLN A 688 -4.38 28.66 -22.93
CA GLN A 688 -4.67 28.41 -24.35
C GLN A 688 -6.03 28.97 -24.76
N TYR A 689 -7.05 28.83 -23.92
CA TYR A 689 -8.37 29.42 -24.12
C TYR A 689 -8.29 30.95 -24.17
N ALA A 690 -7.65 31.60 -23.18
CA ALA A 690 -7.52 33.06 -23.12
C ALA A 690 -6.76 33.62 -24.35
N ARG A 691 -5.70 32.94 -24.81
CA ARG A 691 -4.99 33.31 -26.05
C ARG A 691 -5.87 33.19 -27.29
N ARG A 692 -6.71 32.15 -27.38
CA ARG A 692 -7.65 31.94 -28.50
C ARG A 692 -8.74 33.02 -28.53
N GLU A 693 -9.28 33.42 -27.37
CA GLU A 693 -10.25 34.51 -27.29
C GLU A 693 -9.61 35.89 -27.57
N ALA A 694 -8.38 36.14 -27.12
CA ALA A 694 -7.66 37.36 -27.47
C ALA A 694 -7.43 37.49 -28.98
N GLY A 695 -7.01 36.40 -29.66
CA GLY A 695 -6.80 36.39 -31.11
C GLY A 695 -8.08 36.57 -31.95
N LYS A 696 -9.25 36.15 -31.43
CA LYS A 696 -10.55 36.47 -32.04
C LYS A 696 -10.88 37.96 -31.93
N LYS A 697 -10.53 38.61 -30.81
CA LYS A 697 -10.78 40.04 -30.59
C LYS A 697 -9.84 40.94 -31.39
N SER A 698 -8.63 40.47 -31.74
CA SER A 698 -7.69 41.21 -32.59
C SER A 698 -7.89 41.01 -34.09
N THR A 699 -8.89 40.22 -34.51
CA THR A 699 -9.25 39.97 -35.93
C THR A 699 -10.62 40.53 -36.30
N ASP A 700 -11.25 41.27 -35.39
CA ASP A 700 -12.46 42.04 -35.66
C ASP A 700 -12.05 43.43 -36.22
N ASP A 701 -12.63 43.85 -37.35
CA ASP A 701 -12.22 45.03 -38.16
C ASP A 701 -12.18 46.38 -37.40
N GLY A 702 -12.65 46.43 -36.15
CA GLY A 702 -12.87 47.64 -35.37
C GLY A 702 -11.60 48.40 -34.94
N GLN A 703 -10.43 47.74 -34.85
CA GLN A 703 -9.17 48.42 -34.49
C GLN A 703 -8.58 49.16 -35.70
N ASP A 704 -8.39 48.43 -36.80
CA ASP A 704 -8.00 48.96 -38.12
C ASP A 704 -8.94 50.06 -38.62
N PHE A 705 -10.25 49.91 -38.41
CA PHE A 705 -11.22 50.94 -38.78
C PHE A 705 -10.99 52.25 -38.03
N LYS A 706 -10.66 52.22 -36.73
CA LYS A 706 -10.42 53.43 -35.93
C LYS A 706 -9.16 54.15 -36.35
N GLU A 707 -8.05 53.43 -36.59
CA GLU A 707 -6.79 54.05 -37.02
C GLU A 707 -6.97 54.72 -38.38
N ARG A 708 -7.57 54.03 -39.36
CA ARG A 708 -7.91 54.61 -40.68
C ARG A 708 -8.88 55.79 -40.58
N LEU A 709 -9.81 55.79 -39.62
CA LEU A 709 -10.76 56.89 -39.39
C LEU A 709 -10.07 58.12 -38.77
N VAL A 710 -9.09 57.91 -37.89
CA VAL A 710 -8.25 58.98 -37.33
C VAL A 710 -7.33 59.56 -38.41
N GLU A 711 -6.68 58.72 -39.22
CA GLU A 711 -5.87 59.16 -40.36
C GLU A 711 -6.71 59.99 -41.36
N ALA A 712 -7.86 59.48 -41.79
CA ALA A 712 -8.78 60.22 -42.67
C ALA A 712 -9.33 61.52 -42.05
N ALA A 713 -9.46 61.59 -40.72
CA ALA A 713 -9.81 62.82 -40.02
C ALA A 713 -8.64 63.83 -39.98
N VAL A 714 -7.39 63.37 -39.87
CA VAL A 714 -6.18 64.21 -39.89
C VAL A 714 -5.88 64.75 -41.30
N GLU A 715 -6.19 63.98 -42.34
CA GLU A 715 -6.10 64.40 -43.74
C GLU A 715 -7.27 65.30 -44.19
N SER A 716 -8.35 65.40 -43.39
CA SER A 716 -9.52 66.22 -43.68
C SER A 716 -9.22 67.72 -43.51
N VAL A 717 -9.55 68.51 -44.54
CA VAL A 717 -9.44 69.99 -44.55
C VAL A 717 -10.22 70.67 -43.40
N TYR A 718 -11.15 69.94 -42.76
CA TYR A 718 -11.99 70.44 -41.66
C TYR A 718 -11.45 70.10 -40.26
N GLY A 719 -10.37 69.31 -40.15
CA GLY A 719 -9.71 68.98 -38.90
C GLY A 719 -8.32 69.61 -38.80
N THR A 720 -7.93 70.09 -37.61
CA THR A 720 -6.52 70.40 -37.31
C THR A 720 -5.96 69.29 -36.42
N SER A 721 -4.69 68.93 -36.63
CA SER A 721 -4.02 67.86 -35.85
C SER A 721 -4.15 68.08 -34.33
N ASN A 722 -4.07 69.33 -33.85
CA ASN A 722 -4.29 69.67 -32.43
C ASN A 722 -5.72 69.38 -31.95
N ASN A 723 -6.75 69.65 -32.76
CA ASN A 723 -8.13 69.37 -32.39
C ASN A 723 -8.40 67.86 -32.30
N ILE A 724 -7.82 67.07 -33.22
CA ILE A 724 -7.98 65.61 -33.25
C ILE A 724 -7.19 64.96 -32.12
N SER A 725 -5.96 65.41 -31.86
CA SER A 725 -5.15 64.96 -30.73
C SER A 725 -5.87 65.21 -29.39
N ARG A 726 -6.52 66.36 -29.24
CA ARG A 726 -7.37 66.66 -28.08
C ARG A 726 -8.61 65.76 -27.98
N LEU A 727 -9.22 65.40 -29.10
CA LEU A 727 -10.37 64.49 -29.15
C LEU A 727 -9.99 63.07 -28.70
N VAL A 728 -8.87 62.56 -29.21
CA VAL A 728 -8.26 61.28 -28.78
C VAL A 728 -7.88 61.30 -27.30
N GLN A 729 -7.25 62.38 -26.84
CA GLN A 729 -6.89 62.54 -25.43
C GLN A 729 -8.12 62.60 -24.51
N ASN A 730 -9.19 63.30 -24.92
CA ASN A 730 -10.45 63.34 -24.19
C ASN A 730 -11.10 61.96 -24.09
N TYR A 731 -11.10 61.17 -25.17
CA TYR A 731 -11.62 59.80 -25.18
C TYR A 731 -10.88 58.90 -24.19
N TYR A 732 -9.55 58.87 -24.21
CA TYR A 732 -8.78 58.10 -23.22
C TYR A 732 -9.01 58.58 -21.77
N LEU A 733 -9.19 59.89 -21.56
CA LEU A 733 -9.48 60.46 -20.24
C LEU A 733 -10.91 60.13 -19.78
N GLN A 734 -11.87 59.99 -20.69
CA GLN A 734 -13.22 59.50 -20.42
C GLN A 734 -13.25 57.99 -20.11
N LEU A 735 -12.49 57.17 -20.86
CA LEU A 735 -12.30 55.76 -20.55
C LEU A 735 -11.70 55.56 -19.15
N GLY A 736 -10.66 56.33 -18.80
CA GLY A 736 -10.05 56.30 -17.47
C GLY A 736 -11.07 56.54 -16.36
N LYS A 737 -11.90 57.59 -16.49
CA LYS A 737 -12.98 57.89 -15.54
C LYS A 737 -14.01 56.76 -15.42
N ILE A 738 -14.44 56.17 -16.54
CA ILE A 738 -15.41 55.05 -16.54
C ILE A 738 -14.84 53.84 -15.78
N VAL A 739 -13.55 53.55 -15.96
CA VAL A 739 -12.86 52.45 -15.27
C VAL A 739 -12.69 52.74 -13.77
N GLU A 740 -12.25 53.94 -13.39
CA GLU A 740 -12.12 54.38 -11.98
C GLU A 740 -13.48 54.31 -11.26
N ASP A 741 -14.55 54.78 -11.89
CA ASP A 741 -15.92 54.71 -11.37
C ASP A 741 -16.39 53.26 -11.16
N TYR A 742 -16.07 52.36 -12.10
CA TYR A 742 -16.37 50.93 -12.00
C TYR A 742 -15.58 50.27 -10.86
N GLU A 743 -14.29 50.56 -10.71
CA GLU A 743 -13.49 50.02 -9.61
C GLU A 743 -14.01 50.50 -8.24
N GLY A 744 -14.40 51.77 -8.13
CA GLY A 744 -15.06 52.32 -6.95
C GLY A 744 -16.38 51.60 -6.62
N LYS A 745 -17.28 51.46 -7.61
CA LYS A 745 -18.57 50.76 -7.47
C LYS A 745 -18.38 49.28 -7.11
N LYS A 746 -17.42 48.60 -7.74
CA LYS A 746 -17.04 47.20 -7.45
C LYS A 746 -16.53 47.04 -6.02
N LEU A 747 -15.65 47.93 -5.55
CA LEU A 747 -15.16 47.91 -4.17
C LEU A 747 -16.28 48.17 -3.16
N GLN A 748 -17.20 49.09 -3.45
CA GLN A 748 -18.36 49.39 -2.61
C GLN A 748 -19.34 48.21 -2.56
N GLN A 749 -19.63 47.56 -3.69
CA GLN A 749 -20.50 46.38 -3.78
C GLN A 749 -19.91 45.19 -3.00
N LEU A 750 -18.59 44.96 -3.09
CA LEU A 750 -17.90 43.93 -2.32
C LEU A 750 -17.97 44.20 -0.81
N LYS A 751 -17.78 45.45 -0.38
CA LYS A 751 -17.93 45.85 1.03
C LYS A 751 -19.36 45.66 1.54
N SER A 752 -20.37 46.02 0.75
CA SER A 752 -21.78 45.84 1.09
C SER A 752 -22.14 44.35 1.27
N ILE A 753 -21.79 43.49 0.31
CA ILE A 753 -22.03 42.04 0.40
C ILE A 753 -21.28 41.40 1.59
N GLN A 754 -20.10 41.90 1.92
CA GLN A 754 -19.34 41.45 3.10
C GLN A 754 -20.00 41.88 4.42
N ALA A 755 -20.61 43.06 4.47
CA ALA A 755 -21.39 43.52 5.63
C ALA A 755 -22.70 42.72 5.80
N GLU A 756 -23.47 42.52 4.72
CA GLU A 756 -24.69 41.70 4.73
C GLU A 756 -24.43 40.25 5.21
N ARG A 757 -23.27 39.68 4.83
CA ARG A 757 -22.81 38.36 5.32
C ARG A 757 -22.61 38.35 6.84
N GLY A 758 -22.13 39.46 7.42
CA GLY A 758 -21.99 39.62 8.87
C GLY A 758 -23.35 39.66 9.58
N GLU A 759 -24.33 40.34 8.99
CA GLU A 759 -25.65 40.50 9.60
C GLU A 759 -26.54 39.27 9.46
N ARG A 760 -26.60 38.61 8.29
CA ARG A 760 -27.39 37.37 8.10
C ARG A 760 -26.96 36.22 9.01
N ASN A 761 -25.71 36.22 9.49
CA ASN A 761 -25.20 35.20 10.41
C ASN A 761 -25.61 35.45 11.88
N ARG A 762 -26.03 36.66 12.26
CA ARG A 762 -26.43 37.01 13.64
C ARG A 762 -27.77 36.37 14.10
N PRO A 763 -28.88 36.42 13.35
CA PRO A 763 -30.13 35.76 13.77
C PRO A 763 -30.01 34.23 13.69
N ARG A 764 -29.16 33.70 12.79
CA ARG A 764 -29.02 32.25 12.60
C ARG A 764 -28.31 31.54 13.76
N LYS A 765 -27.26 32.15 14.32
CA LYS A 765 -26.64 31.69 15.59
C LYS A 765 -27.62 31.69 16.77
N LYS A 766 -28.61 32.60 16.79
CA LYS A 766 -29.69 32.57 17.80
C LYS A 766 -30.63 31.39 17.56
N GLN A 767 -31.01 31.13 16.31
CA GLN A 767 -31.89 30.00 15.95
C GLN A 767 -31.22 28.63 16.19
N GLU A 768 -29.92 28.50 15.91
CA GLU A 768 -29.11 27.31 16.24
C GLU A 768 -29.05 27.07 17.75
N ASN A 769 -28.85 28.13 18.55
CA ASN A 769 -28.88 28.05 20.02
C ASN A 769 -30.27 27.68 20.57
N GLU A 770 -31.36 28.22 20.00
CA GLU A 770 -32.74 27.86 20.40
C GLU A 770 -33.11 26.42 20.04
N LEU A 771 -32.64 25.91 18.89
CA LEU A 771 -32.82 24.51 18.50
C LEU A 771 -32.02 23.58 19.43
N ALA A 772 -30.77 23.90 19.72
CA ALA A 772 -29.95 23.15 20.68
C ALA A 772 -30.55 23.15 22.11
N LEU A 773 -31.26 24.21 22.50
CA LEU A 773 -31.97 24.27 23.79
C LEU A 773 -33.21 23.38 23.82
N LYS A 774 -33.96 23.31 22.71
CA LYS A 774 -35.16 22.45 22.57
C LYS A 774 -34.80 20.96 22.43
N GLU A 775 -33.70 20.63 21.77
CA GLU A 775 -33.23 19.25 21.62
C GLU A 775 -32.79 18.64 22.96
N LYS A 776 -32.10 19.39 23.81
CA LYS A 776 -31.74 18.94 25.19
C LYS A 776 -32.95 18.56 26.04
N GLN A 777 -34.15 19.07 25.73
CA GLN A 777 -35.40 18.70 26.41
C GLN A 777 -36.08 17.46 25.79
N THR A 778 -35.75 17.10 24.55
CA THR A 778 -36.30 15.91 23.85
C THR A 778 -35.37 14.69 23.92
N GLU A 779 -34.09 14.91 24.19
CA GLU A 779 -33.04 13.89 24.35
C GLU A 779 -33.39 12.82 25.41
N GLY A 780 -34.17 13.19 26.44
CA GLY A 780 -34.54 12.29 27.54
C GLY A 780 -35.58 11.21 27.20
N LEU A 781 -36.41 11.35 26.15
CA LEU A 781 -37.56 10.45 25.92
C LEU A 781 -37.38 9.39 24.81
N LEU A 782 -36.46 9.61 23.86
CA LEU A 782 -36.33 8.74 22.66
C LEU A 782 -35.03 7.92 22.60
N ILE A 783 -34.08 8.14 23.51
CA ILE A 783 -32.74 7.52 23.46
C ILE A 783 -32.73 6.05 23.93
N VAL A 784 -33.76 5.59 24.65
CA VAL A 784 -33.75 4.29 25.34
C VAL A 784 -34.01 3.07 24.43
N SER A 785 -34.53 3.25 23.20
CA SER A 785 -35.03 2.12 22.37
C SER A 785 -34.37 1.94 20.98
N SER A 786 -33.34 2.70 20.62
CA SER A 786 -32.70 2.58 19.29
C SER A 786 -31.27 2.06 19.34
N THR A 787 -30.94 1.15 18.41
CA THR A 787 -29.62 0.52 18.31
C THR A 787 -28.52 1.56 18.02
N VAL A 788 -27.28 1.27 18.44
CA VAL A 788 -26.15 2.21 18.30
C VAL A 788 -25.98 2.66 16.84
N HIS A 789 -26.16 1.76 15.88
CA HIS A 789 -26.15 2.06 14.45
C HIS A 789 -27.22 3.09 14.04
N GLN A 790 -28.47 2.98 14.54
CA GLN A 790 -29.52 3.95 14.25
C GLN A 790 -29.21 5.35 14.82
N ARG A 791 -28.64 5.41 16.04
CA ARG A 791 -28.21 6.69 16.65
C ARG A 791 -27.06 7.33 15.89
N MET A 792 -26.05 6.55 15.49
CA MET A 792 -24.97 7.03 14.62
C MET A 792 -25.50 7.53 13.27
N VAL A 793 -26.39 6.78 12.61
CA VAL A 793 -26.97 7.19 11.31
C VAL A 793 -27.83 8.45 11.44
N LEU A 794 -28.55 8.64 12.56
CA LEU A 794 -29.28 9.88 12.83
C LEU A 794 -28.34 11.06 13.05
N GLN A 795 -27.27 10.89 13.84
CA GLN A 795 -26.28 11.93 14.09
C GLN A 795 -25.48 12.28 12.82
N GLN A 796 -25.12 11.28 12.02
CA GLN A 796 -24.49 11.45 10.71
C GLN A 796 -25.41 12.22 9.74
N LYS A 797 -26.71 11.84 9.64
CA LYS A 797 -27.70 12.59 8.86
C LYS A 797 -27.90 14.03 9.36
N LYS A 798 -27.79 14.26 10.67
CA LYS A 798 -27.87 15.60 11.26
C LYS A 798 -26.66 16.46 10.89
N VAL A 799 -25.44 15.93 11.03
CA VAL A 799 -24.21 16.64 10.64
C VAL A 799 -24.18 16.89 9.13
N LEU A 800 -24.55 15.90 8.31
CA LEU A 800 -24.66 16.06 6.86
C LEU A 800 -25.69 17.11 6.47
N SER A 801 -26.89 17.13 7.07
CA SER A 801 -27.91 18.15 6.74
C SER A 801 -27.51 19.56 7.20
N GLN A 802 -26.79 19.69 8.32
CA GLN A 802 -26.21 20.98 8.75
C GLN A 802 -25.12 21.45 7.78
N PHE A 803 -24.23 20.55 7.34
CA PHE A 803 -23.19 20.86 6.36
C PHE A 803 -23.78 21.21 4.99
N GLU A 804 -24.75 20.45 4.49
CA GLU A 804 -25.49 20.75 3.25
C GLU A 804 -26.15 22.13 3.31
N LEU A 805 -26.83 22.46 4.43
CA LEU A 805 -27.43 23.77 4.64
C LEU A 805 -26.37 24.89 4.64
N GLN A 806 -25.22 24.67 5.28
CA GLN A 806 -24.11 25.63 5.31
C GLN A 806 -23.49 25.83 3.90
N GLN A 807 -23.32 24.77 3.13
CA GLN A 807 -22.82 24.83 1.75
C GLN A 807 -23.82 25.48 0.81
N GLN A 808 -25.12 25.22 0.96
CA GLN A 808 -26.17 25.86 0.18
C GLN A 808 -26.21 27.37 0.41
N VAL A 809 -26.05 27.82 1.66
CA VAL A 809 -25.97 29.24 2.01
C VAL A 809 -24.69 29.89 1.48
N ARG A 810 -23.57 29.18 1.50
CA ARG A 810 -22.31 29.62 0.87
C ARG A 810 -22.49 29.76 -0.65
N LEU A 811 -23.17 28.82 -1.29
CA LEU A 811 -23.47 28.83 -2.72
C LEU A 811 -24.43 29.98 -3.09
N GLU A 812 -25.47 30.22 -2.31
CA GLU A 812 -26.41 31.34 -2.51
C GLU A 812 -25.72 32.70 -2.34
N SER A 813 -24.87 32.86 -1.33
CA SER A 813 -24.04 34.06 -1.17
C SER A 813 -23.10 34.29 -2.36
N LEU A 814 -22.48 33.22 -2.88
CA LEU A 814 -21.65 33.30 -4.10
C LEU A 814 -22.47 33.63 -5.35
N LYS A 815 -23.69 33.09 -5.49
CA LYS A 815 -24.63 33.45 -6.58
C LYS A 815 -25.03 34.93 -6.52
N GLN A 816 -25.37 35.45 -5.33
CA GLN A 816 -25.67 36.87 -5.15
C GLN A 816 -24.46 37.76 -5.49
N LYS A 817 -23.25 37.35 -5.09
CA LYS A 817 -22.00 38.04 -5.45
C LYS A 817 -21.74 38.04 -6.95
N LEU A 818 -21.95 36.90 -7.62
CA LEU A 818 -21.79 36.77 -9.07
C LEU A 818 -22.77 37.66 -9.83
N LEU A 819 -24.06 37.64 -9.45
CA LEU A 819 -25.10 38.48 -10.07
C LEU A 819 -24.81 39.99 -9.90
N GLY A 820 -24.37 40.41 -8.71
CA GLY A 820 -24.00 41.81 -8.46
C GLY A 820 -22.79 42.27 -9.27
N LEU A 821 -21.78 41.41 -9.45
CA LEU A 821 -20.62 41.71 -10.30
C LEU A 821 -20.98 41.71 -11.79
N HIS A 822 -21.77 40.75 -12.26
CA HIS A 822 -22.22 40.67 -13.66
C HIS A 822 -23.09 41.88 -14.04
N HIS A 823 -23.88 42.44 -13.11
CA HIS A 823 -24.63 43.67 -13.39
C HIS A 823 -23.70 44.88 -13.57
N LEU A 824 -22.68 45.03 -12.71
CA LEU A 824 -21.67 46.08 -12.83
C LEU A 824 -20.80 45.92 -14.09
N GLU A 825 -20.47 44.69 -14.47
CA GLU A 825 -19.71 44.37 -15.68
C GLU A 825 -20.51 44.70 -16.95
N SER A 826 -21.81 44.38 -16.98
CA SER A 826 -22.70 44.78 -18.08
C SER A 826 -22.91 46.29 -18.16
N GLU A 827 -22.96 46.99 -17.02
CA GLU A 827 -23.05 48.45 -16.98
C GLU A 827 -21.75 49.10 -17.49
N LEU A 828 -20.59 48.59 -17.08
CA LEU A 828 -19.29 49.00 -17.63
C LEU A 828 -19.23 48.77 -19.15
N GLU A 829 -19.65 47.60 -19.62
CA GLU A 829 -19.65 47.26 -21.05
C GLU A 829 -20.55 48.21 -21.86
N ASN A 830 -21.70 48.62 -21.31
CA ASN A 830 -22.58 49.61 -21.94
C ASN A 830 -21.94 51.01 -21.97
N GLN A 831 -21.35 51.47 -20.86
CA GLN A 831 -20.71 52.79 -20.77
C GLN A 831 -19.48 52.90 -21.68
N LEU A 832 -18.68 51.83 -21.78
CA LEU A 832 -17.55 51.76 -22.72
C LEU A 832 -18.05 51.79 -24.17
N LYS A 833 -19.10 51.04 -24.52
CA LYS A 833 -19.70 51.06 -25.88
C LYS A 833 -20.29 52.41 -26.24
N GLU A 834 -20.92 53.12 -25.30
CA GLU A 834 -21.47 54.47 -25.53
C GLU A 834 -20.33 55.48 -25.77
N ALA A 835 -19.31 55.51 -24.91
CA ALA A 835 -18.13 56.36 -25.10
C ALA A 835 -17.36 56.05 -26.39
N GLU A 836 -17.24 54.78 -26.77
CA GLU A 836 -16.65 54.34 -28.04
C GLU A 836 -17.48 54.78 -29.25
N GLN A 837 -18.81 54.65 -29.17
CA GLN A 837 -19.72 55.04 -30.25
C GLN A 837 -19.75 56.57 -30.44
N ASP A 838 -19.73 57.34 -29.35
CA ASP A 838 -19.66 58.80 -29.40
C ASP A 838 -18.35 59.26 -30.06
N PHE A 839 -17.20 58.75 -29.60
CA PHE A 839 -15.88 59.04 -30.17
C PHE A 839 -15.77 58.70 -31.66
N VAL A 840 -16.25 57.52 -32.08
CA VAL A 840 -16.28 57.13 -33.50
C VAL A 840 -17.22 58.03 -34.30
N SER A 841 -18.33 58.49 -33.72
CA SER A 841 -19.26 59.40 -34.41
C SER A 841 -18.68 60.80 -34.62
N GLU A 842 -17.94 61.34 -33.64
CA GLU A 842 -17.28 62.65 -33.75
C GLU A 842 -16.11 62.59 -34.76
N LEU A 843 -15.28 61.54 -34.73
CA LEU A 843 -14.23 61.32 -35.73
C LEU A 843 -14.80 61.19 -37.15
N ALA A 844 -15.85 60.38 -37.32
CA ALA A 844 -16.46 60.18 -38.63
C ALA A 844 -17.14 61.45 -39.16
N ALA A 845 -17.67 62.32 -38.29
CA ALA A 845 -18.19 63.64 -38.67
C ALA A 845 -17.06 64.57 -39.19
N LEU A 846 -15.88 64.55 -38.57
CA LEU A 846 -14.70 65.29 -39.02
C LEU A 846 -14.13 64.76 -40.35
N ALA A 847 -14.17 63.44 -40.55
CA ALA A 847 -13.76 62.77 -41.79
C ALA A 847 -14.85 62.74 -42.89
N ARG A 848 -16.08 63.15 -42.59
CA ARG A 848 -17.30 63.01 -43.44
C ARG A 848 -17.58 61.58 -43.93
N ILE A 849 -17.25 60.57 -43.13
CA ILE A 849 -17.52 59.16 -43.46
C ILE A 849 -18.90 58.78 -42.90
N PRO A 850 -19.84 58.28 -43.72
CA PRO A 850 -21.19 57.93 -43.25
C PRO A 850 -21.18 56.68 -42.38
N VAL A 851 -21.32 56.86 -41.05
CA VAL A 851 -21.46 55.74 -40.11
C VAL A 851 -22.89 55.16 -40.20
N PRO A 852 -23.06 53.83 -40.34
CA PRO A 852 -24.38 53.21 -40.30
C PRO A 852 -24.97 53.31 -38.89
N VAL A 853 -25.94 54.22 -38.71
CA VAL A 853 -26.68 54.38 -37.46
C VAL A 853 -27.47 53.10 -37.15
N LYS A 854 -26.92 52.23 -36.28
CA LYS A 854 -27.67 51.13 -35.68
C LYS A 854 -28.83 51.74 -34.88
N LYS A 855 -30.06 51.60 -35.39
CA LYS A 855 -31.28 52.12 -34.74
C LYS A 855 -31.35 51.60 -33.30
N LYS A 856 -31.52 52.51 -32.32
CA LYS A 856 -31.81 52.15 -30.93
C LYS A 856 -33.02 51.19 -30.91
N PRO A 857 -32.95 50.03 -30.21
CA PRO A 857 -34.11 49.16 -30.08
C PRO A 857 -35.21 49.92 -29.33
N SER A 858 -36.36 50.07 -29.98
CA SER A 858 -37.52 50.74 -29.39
C SER A 858 -37.92 50.04 -28.09
N LYS A 859 -38.10 50.81 -27.01
CA LYS A 859 -38.65 50.29 -25.74
C LYS A 859 -40.07 49.79 -25.98
N ARG A 860 -40.21 48.48 -26.22
CA ARG A 860 -41.51 47.82 -26.30
C ARG A 860 -42.11 47.81 -24.89
N SER A 861 -43.02 48.74 -24.63
CA SER A 861 -43.85 48.74 -23.43
C SER A 861 -44.60 47.41 -23.37
N LYS A 862 -44.44 46.67 -22.27
CA LYS A 862 -45.38 45.60 -21.94
C LYS A 862 -46.71 46.24 -21.58
N ALA A 863 -47.79 45.80 -22.24
CA ALA A 863 -49.12 45.99 -21.68
C ALA A 863 -49.28 45.10 -20.43
N ALA A 864 -50.07 45.55 -19.46
CA ALA A 864 -50.40 44.74 -18.29
C ALA A 864 -51.31 43.56 -18.69
N GLY A 865 -51.06 42.40 -18.08
CA GLY A 865 -51.73 41.12 -18.32
C GLY A 865 -50.96 40.03 -17.59
#